data_AF-A0A818ZD56-F1
#
_entry.id   AF-A0A818ZD56-F1
#
_cell.length_a   1.000
_cell.length_b   1.000
_cell.length_c   1.000
_cell.angle_alpha   90.00
_cell.angle_beta   90.00
_cell.angle_gamma   90.00
#
_symmetry.space_group_name_H-M   'P 1'
#
loop_
_entity.id
_entity.type
_entity.pdbx_description
1 polymer ?
#
loop_
_entity_poly.entity_id
_entity_poly.type
_entity_poly.pdbx_seq_one_letter_code
_entity_poly.pdbx_strand_id
1 'polypeptide(L)'
;MYELNYQLEIVKKDLILHRLRILYNKPPTSYDPLQQLDLSLRCNSISNRPLRQQVLDRYKILIEKAKTDFILIRFMSMETVLDQYRTTLNIETNEMLRHHHHHNAIDKKMTSVLLHIIDQRTNLIKEKMKIISDFHINYYFRHHYGYIEDIRKGKIKDIQRIGFSSNLIIDSYMPSVSLTQQQLQLLNRGPTYVAPCQLHSLSSMSVFLTTHYLSLERQLKSLFQKYRIDSSQSIMIEKKIKDEFQSSFVTVNVSLDIRQRAFYERQLIQSIQQLLNINDLVLCRMADHTNRFYLTTKHHFEEKCLEFMSKHHDNYEILYSLTEHNQQQIRYELDNKIYRMNTKLEHLFRQSKISDRIYKKLYVKLDEIRLGYLYFLPQISSDHLDFNVKPMFSMYQSLTWKLADFLYELIRPVVIPLLQPTMINNESDFIQRLYRYCTLERRLRSTTFFARIKITNFYTMFSNQSVVNRVGYILTKHCSNNPIENLSIVTIEGLIELIFSNHLFYYQENIYSLIHGLPNSMRLSDLLLSICLYYWQTKIIDDHRLKSELFVRYKDDIFFTWNHSENDLHTFLHKIKETYDDEIHMNISYGRSIDYLNIYVENRIGQLYTRVYHPHGQSKLILPYVVGHPKMNHRHWFQSALIRAVQLCTLYEDFYRECLYLQMSCFVSGYSDKWTEYEFKKFYEYFNIETYRFHMNQTIYEQLRRRLLIRNDTQCDKSLQELDLKSNKYFLRFHYPYHYGYHRKFEEKFYEILSTFMKNHPQLSSNQRKLLLTAHHLFSLNTLLTQQKPVCELLKQPTEI
;
A
#
# COMPACT_ATOMS: atom_id res chain seq x y z
N MET A 1 -10.72 -47.67 32.70
CA MET A 1 -9.62 -48.23 31.86
C MET A 1 -10.16 -48.77 30.53
N TYR A 2 -11.13 -49.69 30.54
CA TYR A 2 -11.72 -50.24 29.30
C TYR A 2 -12.44 -49.19 28.42
N GLU A 3 -13.28 -48.33 29.01
CA GLU A 3 -13.92 -47.20 28.32
C GLU A 3 -12.92 -46.16 27.80
N LEU A 4 -11.84 -45.93 28.55
CA LEU A 4 -10.76 -45.03 28.16
C LEU A 4 -10.03 -45.56 26.93
N ASN A 5 -9.72 -46.87 26.90
CA ASN A 5 -9.11 -47.53 25.76
C ASN A 5 -10.03 -47.56 24.52
N TYR A 6 -11.35 -47.67 24.71
CA TYR A 6 -12.33 -47.62 23.62
C TYR A 6 -12.43 -46.22 22.99
N GLN A 7 -12.49 -45.17 23.81
CA GLN A 7 -12.43 -43.77 23.35
C GLN A 7 -11.10 -43.46 22.64
N LEU A 8 -9.98 -44.01 23.13
CA LEU A 8 -8.66 -43.90 22.51
C LEU A 8 -8.59 -44.56 21.12
N GLU A 9 -9.29 -45.68 20.91
CA GLU A 9 -9.41 -46.37 19.62
C GLU A 9 -10.22 -45.56 18.58
N ILE A 10 -11.33 -44.94 19.00
CA ILE A 10 -12.17 -44.10 18.14
C ILE A 10 -11.37 -42.89 17.62
N VAL A 11 -10.66 -42.19 18.52
CA VAL A 11 -9.86 -41.02 18.15
C VAL A 11 -8.67 -41.39 17.26
N LYS A 12 -8.06 -42.57 17.46
CA LYS A 12 -7.03 -43.10 16.54
C LYS A 12 -7.58 -43.35 15.13
N LYS A 13 -8.78 -43.93 15.00
CA LYS A 13 -9.45 -44.14 13.72
C LYS A 13 -9.74 -42.82 13.00
N ASP A 14 -10.20 -41.80 13.72
CA ASP A 14 -10.47 -40.48 13.14
C ASP A 14 -9.18 -39.78 12.65
N LEU A 15 -8.07 -39.95 13.38
CA LEU A 15 -6.75 -39.47 12.96
C LEU A 15 -6.27 -40.16 11.66
N ILE A 16 -6.52 -41.46 11.52
CA ILE A 16 -6.21 -42.24 10.30
C ILE A 16 -7.09 -41.79 9.13
N LEU A 17 -8.40 -41.58 9.35
CA LEU A 17 -9.33 -41.07 8.35
C LEU A 17 -8.98 -39.64 7.90
N HIS A 18 -8.54 -38.79 8.83
CA HIS A 18 -8.04 -37.45 8.52
C HIS A 18 -6.75 -37.49 7.68
N ARG A 19 -5.81 -38.39 8.03
CA ARG A 19 -4.60 -38.67 7.22
C ARG A 19 -4.95 -39.09 5.79
N LEU A 20 -5.92 -39.99 5.62
CA LEU A 20 -6.37 -40.45 4.29
C LEU A 20 -7.07 -39.35 3.49
N ARG A 21 -7.91 -38.50 4.10
CA ARG A 21 -8.61 -37.41 3.39
C ARG A 21 -7.67 -36.33 2.86
N ILE A 22 -6.60 -36.04 3.59
CA ILE A 22 -5.56 -35.09 3.16
C ILE A 22 -4.74 -35.66 2.00
N LEU A 23 -4.41 -36.96 2.02
CA LEU A 23 -3.79 -37.65 0.88
C LEU A 23 -4.61 -37.52 -0.42
N TYR A 24 -5.95 -37.45 -0.32
CA TYR A 24 -6.86 -37.30 -1.46
C TYR A 24 -7.38 -35.86 -1.68
N ASN A 25 -6.74 -34.83 -1.12
CA ASN A 25 -7.11 -33.41 -1.29
C ASN A 25 -8.59 -33.09 -0.98
N LYS A 26 -9.22 -33.78 -0.02
CA LYS A 26 -10.55 -33.43 0.47
C LYS A 26 -10.43 -32.51 1.70
N PRO A 27 -11.27 -31.47 1.83
CA PRO A 27 -11.22 -30.57 2.99
C PRO A 27 -11.51 -31.33 4.29
N PRO A 28 -10.92 -30.90 5.43
CA PRO A 28 -11.31 -31.41 6.74
C PRO A 28 -12.79 -31.13 7.00
N THR A 29 -13.55 -32.15 7.37
CA THR A 29 -14.77 -31.90 8.16
C THR A 29 -14.29 -31.55 9.56
N SER A 30 -14.69 -30.39 10.07
CA SER A 30 -14.29 -29.79 11.35
C SER A 30 -14.14 -30.78 12.52
N TYR A 31 -13.22 -30.47 13.45
CA TYR A 31 -13.25 -30.63 14.93
C TYR A 31 -11.85 -30.94 15.50
N ASP A 32 -11.45 -30.22 16.56
CA ASP A 32 -10.19 -30.41 17.29
C ASP A 32 -10.28 -31.68 18.17
N PRO A 33 -9.45 -32.72 17.92
CA PRO A 33 -9.50 -33.99 18.66
C PRO A 33 -9.24 -33.84 20.16
N LEU A 34 -8.46 -32.83 20.57
CA LEU A 34 -8.23 -32.54 22.00
C LEU A 34 -9.49 -32.02 22.68
N GLN A 35 -10.28 -31.25 21.95
CA GLN A 35 -11.50 -30.66 22.46
C GLN A 35 -12.60 -31.73 22.61
N GLN A 36 -12.71 -32.67 21.67
CA GLN A 36 -13.60 -33.82 21.81
C GLN A 36 -13.17 -34.79 22.91
N LEU A 37 -11.87 -35.06 23.04
CA LEU A 37 -11.35 -35.91 24.12
C LEU A 37 -11.56 -35.24 25.49
N ASP A 38 -11.33 -33.93 25.61
CA ASP A 38 -11.59 -33.21 26.85
C ASP A 38 -13.09 -33.15 27.17
N LEU A 39 -13.97 -33.03 26.16
CA LEU A 39 -15.42 -33.12 26.34
C LEU A 39 -15.86 -34.54 26.75
N SER A 40 -15.30 -35.59 26.16
CA SER A 40 -15.66 -36.97 26.52
C SER A 40 -15.12 -37.38 27.90
N LEU A 41 -13.92 -36.91 28.27
CA LEU A 41 -13.35 -37.06 29.61
C LEU A 41 -14.13 -36.25 30.67
N ARG A 42 -14.80 -35.15 30.28
CA ARG A 42 -15.73 -34.41 31.16
C ARG A 42 -17.03 -35.16 31.40
N CYS A 43 -17.55 -35.87 30.39
CA CYS A 43 -18.80 -36.62 30.49
C CYS A 43 -18.64 -37.95 31.24
N ASN A 44 -17.51 -38.63 31.07
CA ASN A 44 -17.26 -39.94 31.70
C ASN A 44 -16.51 -39.78 33.03
N SER A 45 -17.22 -39.42 34.11
CA SER A 45 -16.92 -39.60 35.56
C SER A 45 -15.46 -39.69 36.07
N ILE A 46 -14.45 -39.15 35.38
CA ILE A 46 -13.08 -39.06 35.86
C ILE A 46 -12.98 -37.79 36.70
N SER A 47 -13.37 -37.89 37.98
CA SER A 47 -13.30 -36.81 38.96
C SER A 47 -11.87 -36.45 39.38
N ASN A 48 -10.89 -37.29 39.04
CA ASN A 48 -9.50 -37.14 39.48
C ASN A 48 -8.70 -36.25 38.51
N ARG A 49 -8.71 -34.92 38.77
CA ARG A 49 -7.99 -33.87 38.01
C ARG A 49 -6.55 -34.23 37.61
N PRO A 50 -5.67 -34.78 38.48
CA PRO A 50 -4.29 -35.08 38.11
C PRO A 50 -4.17 -36.19 37.06
N LEU A 51 -5.02 -37.23 37.13
CA LEU A 51 -5.03 -38.32 36.16
C LEU A 51 -5.53 -37.84 34.79
N ARG A 52 -6.56 -36.97 34.77
CA ARG A 52 -7.06 -36.34 33.55
C ARG A 52 -6.00 -35.44 32.89
N GLN A 53 -5.27 -34.68 33.68
CA GLN A 53 -4.18 -33.83 33.17
C GLN A 53 -3.04 -34.69 32.60
N GLN A 54 -2.64 -35.77 33.27
CA GLN A 54 -1.65 -36.71 32.76
C GLN A 54 -2.07 -37.35 31.43
N VAL A 55 -3.34 -37.71 31.27
CA VAL A 55 -3.87 -38.27 30.01
C VAL A 55 -3.85 -37.21 28.91
N LEU A 56 -4.29 -35.98 29.19
CA LEU A 56 -4.26 -34.87 28.23
C LEU A 56 -2.83 -34.51 27.82
N ASP A 57 -1.88 -34.49 28.75
CA ASP A 57 -0.46 -34.19 28.47
C ASP A 57 0.17 -35.30 27.63
N ARG A 58 -0.11 -36.58 27.95
CA ARG A 58 0.35 -37.72 27.16
C ARG A 58 -0.25 -37.71 25.75
N TYR A 59 -1.50 -37.27 25.60
CA TYR A 59 -2.15 -37.11 24.30
C TYR A 59 -1.65 -35.90 23.51
N LYS A 60 -1.32 -34.80 24.20
CA LYS A 60 -0.66 -33.64 23.62
C LYS A 60 0.70 -34.03 23.04
N ILE A 61 1.49 -34.83 23.77
CA ILE A 61 2.75 -35.39 23.27
C ILE A 61 2.50 -36.32 22.06
N LEU A 62 1.46 -37.16 22.09
CA LEU A 62 1.10 -38.03 20.95
C LEU A 62 0.61 -37.24 19.74
N ILE A 63 -0.09 -36.11 19.93
CA ILE A 63 -0.54 -35.22 18.86
C ILE A 63 0.65 -34.45 18.29
N GLU A 64 1.55 -33.93 19.12
CA GLU A 64 2.80 -33.32 18.65
C GLU A 64 3.64 -34.35 17.88
N LYS A 65 3.73 -35.60 18.37
CA LYS A 65 4.38 -36.69 17.65
C LYS A 65 3.65 -37.03 16.36
N ALA A 66 2.32 -37.08 16.34
CA ALA A 66 1.52 -37.35 15.15
C ALA A 66 1.55 -36.20 14.13
N LYS A 67 1.73 -34.94 14.57
CA LYS A 67 2.01 -33.77 13.73
C LYS A 67 3.41 -33.87 13.14
N THR A 68 4.39 -34.27 13.93
CA THR A 68 5.76 -34.55 13.46
C THR A 68 5.77 -35.69 12.43
N ASP A 69 5.02 -36.77 12.69
CA ASP A 69 4.84 -37.90 11.78
C ASP A 69 4.05 -37.49 10.52
N PHE A 70 3.07 -36.59 10.64
CA PHE A 70 2.32 -36.03 9.52
C PHE A 70 3.19 -35.11 8.66
N ILE A 71 4.10 -34.37 9.28
CA ILE A 71 5.14 -33.57 8.63
C ILE A 71 6.11 -34.50 7.89
N LEU A 72 6.54 -35.60 8.51
CA LEU A 72 7.32 -36.67 7.86
C LEU A 72 6.57 -37.28 6.69
N ILE A 73 5.28 -37.58 6.82
CA ILE A 73 4.45 -38.09 5.70
C ILE A 73 4.34 -37.05 4.59
N ARG A 74 4.25 -35.75 4.90
CA ARG A 74 4.29 -34.69 3.88
C ARG A 74 5.66 -34.58 3.22
N PHE A 75 6.75 -34.68 3.98
CA PHE A 75 8.11 -34.76 3.45
C PHE A 75 8.26 -35.97 2.52
N MET A 76 7.82 -37.15 2.95
CA MET A 76 7.81 -38.36 2.13
C MET A 76 6.91 -38.22 0.91
N SER A 77 5.75 -37.57 1.00
CA SER A 77 4.88 -37.34 -0.17
C SER A 77 5.50 -36.37 -1.17
N MET A 78 6.22 -35.35 -0.68
CA MET A 78 7.01 -34.45 -1.51
C MET A 78 8.20 -35.18 -2.14
N GLU A 79 8.95 -35.97 -1.38
CA GLU A 79 10.01 -36.85 -1.89
C GLU A 79 9.46 -37.84 -2.94
N THR A 80 8.26 -38.37 -2.73
CA THR A 80 7.61 -39.29 -3.67
C THR A 80 7.23 -38.59 -4.98
N VAL A 81 6.66 -37.38 -4.90
CA VAL A 81 6.35 -36.56 -6.08
C VAL A 81 7.64 -36.13 -6.78
N LEU A 82 8.70 -35.86 -6.04
CA LEU A 82 10.02 -35.53 -6.57
C LEU A 82 10.69 -36.73 -7.24
N ASP A 83 10.57 -37.93 -6.66
CA ASP A 83 11.04 -39.17 -7.28
C ASP A 83 10.22 -39.50 -8.51
N GLN A 84 8.91 -39.23 -8.53
CA GLN A 84 8.10 -39.33 -9.74
C GLN A 84 8.60 -38.35 -10.81
N TYR A 85 8.84 -37.08 -10.48
CA TYR A 85 9.42 -36.11 -11.41
C TYR A 85 10.80 -36.54 -11.91
N ARG A 86 11.66 -37.05 -11.03
CA ARG A 86 13.00 -37.56 -11.38
C ARG A 86 12.91 -38.80 -12.25
N THR A 87 11.99 -39.71 -11.98
CA THR A 87 11.78 -40.95 -12.74
C THR A 87 11.22 -40.63 -14.11
N THR A 88 10.21 -39.76 -14.21
CA THR A 88 9.67 -39.29 -15.49
C THR A 88 10.74 -38.59 -16.31
N LEU A 89 11.52 -37.70 -15.69
CA LEU A 89 12.61 -37.00 -16.38
C LEU A 89 13.72 -37.97 -16.81
N ASN A 90 14.05 -38.99 -16.01
CA ASN A 90 14.99 -40.04 -16.41
C ASN A 90 14.46 -40.92 -17.54
N ILE A 91 13.16 -41.25 -17.55
CA ILE A 91 12.50 -41.99 -18.64
C ILE A 91 12.55 -41.16 -19.92
N GLU A 92 12.12 -39.90 -19.86
CA GLU A 92 12.18 -38.96 -21.00
C GLU A 92 13.62 -38.79 -21.51
N THR A 93 14.59 -38.69 -20.60
CA THR A 93 16.03 -38.60 -20.95
C THR A 93 16.53 -39.89 -21.60
N ASN A 94 16.12 -41.06 -21.11
CA ASN A 94 16.51 -42.37 -21.65
C ASN A 94 15.83 -42.67 -22.99
N GLU A 95 14.56 -42.29 -23.18
CA GLU A 95 13.85 -42.38 -24.46
C GLU A 95 14.50 -41.46 -25.50
N MET A 96 14.89 -40.24 -25.11
CA MET A 96 15.65 -39.32 -25.96
C MET A 96 17.04 -39.88 -26.32
N LEU A 97 17.75 -40.49 -25.37
CA LEU A 97 19.05 -41.14 -25.62
C LEU A 97 18.91 -42.36 -26.55
N ARG A 98 17.83 -43.15 -26.41
CA ARG A 98 17.53 -44.28 -27.31
C ARG A 98 17.21 -43.82 -28.73
N HIS A 99 16.45 -42.73 -28.88
CA HIS A 99 16.17 -42.13 -30.19
C HIS A 99 17.42 -41.52 -30.84
N HIS A 100 18.37 -40.99 -30.05
CA HIS A 100 19.62 -40.42 -30.56
C HIS A 100 20.69 -41.45 -30.95
N HIS A 101 20.69 -42.66 -30.37
CA HIS A 101 21.60 -43.74 -30.80
C HIS A 101 21.37 -44.21 -32.26
N HIS A 102 20.31 -43.73 -32.92
CA HIS A 102 20.01 -44.05 -34.32
C HIS A 102 20.40 -42.96 -35.34
N HIS A 103 20.93 -41.79 -34.95
CA HIS A 103 21.30 -40.75 -35.92
C HIS A 103 22.68 -40.10 -35.69
N ASN A 104 23.35 -39.80 -36.81
CA ASN A 104 24.79 -39.50 -36.96
C ASN A 104 25.28 -38.19 -36.31
N ALA A 105 26.55 -38.24 -35.88
CA ALA A 105 27.58 -37.23 -35.53
C ALA A 105 27.29 -35.72 -35.34
N ILE A 106 26.29 -35.11 -35.99
CA ILE A 106 25.92 -33.69 -35.82
C ILE A 106 25.28 -33.45 -34.43
N ASP A 107 24.70 -34.51 -33.84
CA ASP A 107 23.96 -34.44 -32.58
C ASP A 107 24.81 -34.27 -31.31
N LYS A 108 26.10 -34.68 -31.28
CA LYS A 108 26.91 -34.65 -30.04
C LYS A 108 27.01 -33.28 -29.39
N LYS A 109 27.02 -32.20 -30.19
CA LYS A 109 27.05 -30.81 -29.70
C LYS A 109 25.68 -30.38 -29.16
N MET A 110 24.60 -30.87 -29.76
CA MET A 110 23.23 -30.67 -29.28
C MET A 110 23.02 -31.44 -27.96
N THR A 111 23.54 -32.67 -27.84
CA THR A 111 23.50 -33.48 -26.62
C THR A 111 24.24 -32.81 -25.46
N SER A 112 25.41 -32.21 -25.69
CA SER A 112 26.13 -31.49 -24.63
C SER A 112 25.38 -30.26 -24.14
N VAL A 113 24.72 -29.54 -25.06
CA VAL A 113 23.88 -28.37 -24.71
C VAL A 113 22.65 -28.83 -23.93
N LEU A 114 21.98 -29.89 -24.36
CA LEU A 114 20.80 -30.43 -23.69
C LEU A 114 21.12 -30.98 -22.29
N LEU A 115 22.24 -31.70 -22.14
CA LEU A 115 22.73 -32.16 -20.84
C LEU A 115 23.06 -30.99 -19.91
N HIS A 116 23.66 -29.93 -20.44
CA HIS A 116 23.91 -28.70 -19.68
C HIS A 116 22.61 -28.02 -19.25
N ILE A 117 21.58 -28.01 -20.10
CA ILE A 117 20.24 -27.47 -19.82
C ILE A 117 19.55 -28.28 -18.69
N ILE A 118 19.65 -29.61 -18.75
CA ILE A 118 19.09 -30.52 -17.73
C ILE A 118 19.81 -30.34 -16.39
N ASP A 119 21.13 -30.22 -16.40
CA ASP A 119 21.92 -30.01 -15.19
C ASP A 119 21.64 -28.64 -14.56
N GLN A 120 21.54 -27.58 -15.38
CA GLN A 120 21.08 -26.25 -14.93
C GLN A 120 19.68 -26.29 -14.31
N ARG A 121 18.72 -27.01 -14.92
CA ARG A 121 17.38 -27.19 -14.36
C ARG A 121 17.41 -27.95 -13.04
N THR A 122 18.23 -28.99 -12.94
CA THR A 122 18.38 -29.79 -11.73
C THR A 122 18.97 -28.96 -10.59
N ASN A 123 19.96 -28.12 -10.88
CA ASN A 123 20.56 -27.20 -9.92
C ASN A 123 19.59 -26.09 -9.50
N LEU A 124 18.82 -25.52 -10.43
CA LEU A 124 17.73 -24.58 -10.13
C LEU A 124 16.67 -25.19 -9.20
N ILE A 125 16.29 -26.45 -9.43
CA ILE A 125 15.34 -27.17 -8.57
C ILE A 125 15.93 -27.37 -7.17
N LYS A 126 17.20 -27.81 -7.07
CA LYS A 126 17.88 -27.97 -5.77
C LYS A 126 18.00 -26.65 -5.00
N GLU A 127 18.32 -25.56 -5.68
CA GLU A 127 18.43 -24.24 -5.07
C GLU A 127 17.07 -23.71 -4.60
N LYS A 128 16.02 -23.87 -5.43
CA LYS A 128 14.63 -23.61 -5.01
C LYS A 128 14.24 -24.44 -3.79
N MET A 129 14.61 -25.72 -3.75
CA MET A 129 14.33 -26.60 -2.61
C MET A 129 15.03 -26.15 -1.34
N LYS A 130 16.29 -25.73 -1.43
CA LYS A 130 17.04 -25.17 -0.30
C LYS A 130 16.34 -23.91 0.24
N ILE A 131 15.96 -23.00 -0.65
CA ILE A 131 15.28 -21.75 -0.27
C ILE A 131 13.89 -22.02 0.32
N ILE A 132 13.10 -22.94 -0.25
CA ILE A 132 11.78 -23.34 0.27
C ILE A 132 11.90 -23.99 1.64
N SER A 133 12.91 -24.85 1.84
CA SER A 133 13.17 -25.53 3.12
C SER A 133 13.62 -24.53 4.19
N ASP A 134 14.62 -23.70 3.89
CA ASP A 134 15.06 -22.60 4.75
C ASP A 134 13.89 -21.66 5.08
N PHE A 135 13.04 -21.38 4.08
CA PHE A 135 11.85 -20.55 4.23
C PHE A 135 10.81 -21.16 5.20
N HIS A 136 10.43 -22.42 5.00
CA HIS A 136 9.42 -23.10 5.82
C HIS A 136 9.91 -23.35 7.25
N ILE A 137 11.19 -23.68 7.43
CA ILE A 137 11.84 -23.80 8.74
C ILE A 137 11.75 -22.45 9.47
N ASN A 138 12.14 -21.35 8.82
CA ASN A 138 12.10 -20.02 9.42
C ASN A 138 10.67 -19.53 9.72
N TYR A 139 9.68 -19.87 8.90
CA TYR A 139 8.26 -19.57 9.16
C TYR A 139 7.73 -20.33 10.38
N TYR A 140 8.04 -21.62 10.49
CA TYR A 140 7.58 -22.47 11.60
C TYR A 140 8.20 -22.05 12.94
N PHE A 141 9.51 -21.77 12.97
CA PHE A 141 10.19 -21.29 14.18
C PHE A 141 9.69 -19.94 14.67
N ARG A 142 9.23 -19.05 13.78
CA ARG A 142 8.65 -17.74 14.16
C ARG A 142 7.23 -17.82 14.73
N HIS A 143 6.45 -18.83 14.38
CA HIS A 143 5.02 -18.90 14.71
C HIS A 143 4.66 -19.92 15.80
N HIS A 144 5.54 -20.88 16.12
CA HIS A 144 5.24 -21.94 17.08
C HIS A 144 6.23 -22.11 18.25
N TYR A 145 7.42 -21.51 18.18
CA TYR A 145 8.35 -21.47 19.32
C TYR A 145 8.56 -20.02 19.77
N GLY A 146 8.42 -19.77 21.08
CA GLY A 146 8.52 -18.44 21.69
C GLY A 146 9.85 -17.76 21.40
N TYR A 147 9.89 -16.94 20.36
CA TYR A 147 11.08 -16.24 19.84
C TYR A 147 11.54 -15.07 20.75
N ILE A 148 10.96 -14.91 21.94
CA ILE A 148 11.29 -13.83 22.89
C ILE A 148 12.47 -14.22 23.81
N GLU A 149 12.70 -15.50 24.11
CA GLU A 149 13.79 -15.89 25.02
C GLU A 149 15.18 -15.92 24.37
N ASP A 150 15.28 -16.23 23.08
CA ASP A 150 16.60 -16.35 22.42
C ASP A 150 17.20 -14.99 22.02
N ILE A 151 16.37 -13.95 21.87
CA ILE A 151 16.84 -12.56 21.71
C ILE A 151 17.51 -12.07 23.00
N ARG A 152 17.02 -12.49 24.18
CA ARG A 152 17.65 -12.15 25.47
C ARG A 152 19.05 -12.77 25.65
N LYS A 153 19.39 -13.82 24.89
CA LYS A 153 20.64 -14.58 25.06
C LYS A 153 21.73 -14.26 24.03
N GLY A 154 21.51 -13.31 23.10
CA GLY A 154 22.56 -12.73 22.26
C GLY A 154 23.33 -13.70 21.35
N LYS A 155 22.78 -14.86 21.00
CA LYS A 155 23.55 -15.98 20.41
C LYS A 155 23.46 -16.18 18.89
N ILE A 156 22.78 -15.31 18.12
CA ILE A 156 22.69 -15.50 16.66
C ILE A 156 23.20 -14.26 15.92
N LYS A 157 24.42 -14.37 15.39
CA LYS A 157 25.00 -13.42 14.42
C LYS A 157 24.43 -13.69 13.02
N ASP A 158 23.97 -12.61 12.38
CA ASP A 158 23.83 -12.36 10.95
C ASP A 158 23.73 -13.56 10.01
N ILE A 159 22.52 -14.13 9.91
CA ILE A 159 22.07 -14.82 8.70
C ILE A 159 20.96 -13.95 8.12
N GLN A 160 21.13 -13.44 6.89
CA GLN A 160 20.09 -12.74 6.14
C GLN A 160 18.90 -13.69 5.89
N ARG A 161 17.98 -13.79 6.86
CA ARG A 161 16.83 -14.71 6.84
C ARG A 161 15.63 -14.09 6.12
N ILE A 162 15.16 -14.75 5.05
CA ILE A 162 13.88 -14.46 4.39
C ILE A 162 12.74 -14.94 5.29
N GLY A 163 12.39 -14.17 6.33
CA GLY A 163 11.20 -14.49 7.12
C GLY A 163 10.05 -13.51 6.85
N PHE A 164 8.86 -14.01 6.52
CA PHE A 164 7.63 -13.21 6.48
C PHE A 164 7.29 -12.73 7.88
N SER A 165 6.85 -11.48 7.98
CA SER A 165 6.21 -10.90 9.15
C SER A 165 4.72 -11.16 9.07
N SER A 166 4.06 -11.42 10.20
CA SER A 166 2.60 -11.34 10.31
C SER A 166 2.09 -9.98 9.82
N ASN A 167 0.89 -9.95 9.23
CA ASN A 167 0.19 -8.69 8.98
C ASN A 167 -0.43 -8.13 10.26
N LEU A 168 -0.33 -8.85 11.37
CA LEU A 168 -0.68 -8.39 12.70
C LEU A 168 0.59 -8.26 13.54
N ILE A 169 0.80 -7.09 14.12
CA ILE A 169 1.84 -6.85 15.12
C ILE A 169 1.13 -6.64 16.45
N ILE A 170 1.55 -7.38 17.47
CA ILE A 170 0.98 -7.29 18.81
C ILE A 170 2.01 -6.56 19.66
N ASP A 171 1.53 -5.53 20.35
CA ASP A 171 2.33 -4.72 21.25
C ASP A 171 2.91 -5.56 22.40
N SER A 172 4.15 -5.28 22.77
CA SER A 172 4.88 -5.96 23.84
C SER A 172 4.27 -5.69 25.22
N TYR A 173 3.59 -4.55 25.40
CA TYR A 173 2.92 -4.15 26.65
C TYR A 173 1.52 -4.74 26.81
N MET A 174 1.07 -5.60 25.89
CA MET A 174 -0.26 -6.21 25.95
C MET A 174 -0.38 -7.24 27.08
N PRO A 175 -1.49 -7.24 27.86
CA PRO A 175 -1.87 -8.39 28.67
C PRO A 175 -2.06 -9.62 27.77
N SER A 176 -1.98 -10.82 28.36
CA SER A 176 -2.10 -12.11 27.67
C SER A 176 -3.51 -12.39 27.15
N VAL A 177 -3.97 -11.59 26.20
CA VAL A 177 -5.24 -11.78 25.49
C VAL A 177 -5.01 -12.78 24.36
N SER A 178 -5.61 -13.96 24.49
CA SER A 178 -5.48 -15.02 23.49
C SER A 178 -6.46 -14.82 22.33
N LEU A 179 -5.98 -14.29 21.20
CA LEU A 179 -6.70 -14.41 19.93
C LEU A 179 -6.75 -15.87 19.49
N THR A 180 -7.91 -16.32 19.00
CA THR A 180 -8.00 -17.68 18.46
C THR A 180 -7.19 -17.81 17.17
N GLN A 181 -6.78 -19.03 16.81
CA GLN A 181 -6.04 -19.28 15.57
C GLN A 181 -6.80 -18.77 14.33
N GLN A 182 -8.13 -18.85 14.34
CA GLN A 182 -9.00 -18.40 13.25
C GLN A 182 -9.04 -16.87 13.13
N GLN A 183 -9.11 -16.17 14.26
CA GLN A 183 -9.02 -14.70 14.30
C GLN A 183 -7.64 -14.22 13.82
N LEU A 184 -6.56 -14.88 14.28
CA LEU A 184 -5.20 -14.59 13.81
C LEU A 184 -5.05 -14.83 12.31
N GLN A 185 -5.61 -15.90 11.76
CA GLN A 185 -5.60 -16.16 10.32
C GLN A 185 -6.34 -15.07 9.54
N LEU A 186 -7.48 -14.58 10.04
CA LEU A 186 -8.24 -13.51 9.40
C LEU A 186 -7.45 -12.19 9.43
N LEU A 187 -6.92 -11.78 10.59
CA LEU A 187 -6.13 -10.56 10.75
C LEU A 187 -4.83 -10.59 9.93
N ASN A 188 -4.22 -11.77 9.77
CA ASN A 188 -3.03 -11.94 8.94
C ASN A 188 -3.28 -11.79 7.43
N ARG A 189 -4.55 -11.69 6.97
CA ARG A 189 -4.85 -11.27 5.60
C ARG A 189 -4.69 -9.76 5.39
N GLY A 190 -4.54 -9.00 6.48
CA GLY A 190 -4.27 -7.58 6.45
C GLY A 190 -5.53 -6.70 6.32
N PRO A 191 -5.35 -5.37 6.37
CA PRO A 191 -6.40 -4.38 6.49
C PRO A 191 -7.29 -4.23 5.26
N THR A 192 -6.86 -4.68 4.09
CA THR A 192 -7.54 -4.41 2.81
C THR A 192 -8.53 -5.48 2.40
N TYR A 193 -8.46 -6.67 3.00
CA TYR A 193 -9.26 -7.82 2.59
C TYR A 193 -10.68 -7.76 3.16
N VAL A 194 -11.71 -8.12 2.38
CA VAL A 194 -13.10 -8.42 2.83
C VAL A 194 -13.68 -9.45 1.85
N ALA A 195 -14.50 -10.39 2.32
CA ALA A 195 -15.17 -11.32 1.42
C ALA A 195 -16.10 -10.58 0.43
N PRO A 196 -16.08 -10.86 -0.88
CA PRO A 196 -16.81 -10.13 -1.92
C PRO A 196 -18.35 -10.00 -1.75
N CYS A 197 -18.98 -10.66 -0.77
CA CYS A 197 -20.44 -10.70 -0.64
C CYS A 197 -20.92 -10.39 0.78
N GLN A 198 -20.05 -9.90 1.66
CA GLN A 198 -20.29 -9.88 3.10
C GLN A 198 -21.55 -9.11 3.50
N LEU A 199 -21.88 -8.02 2.81
CA LEU A 199 -23.08 -7.21 3.04
C LEU A 199 -24.30 -7.60 2.19
N HIS A 200 -24.14 -8.35 1.11
CA HIS A 200 -25.28 -8.92 0.37
C HIS A 200 -26.12 -9.86 1.24
N SER A 201 -25.55 -10.39 2.34
CA SER A 201 -26.24 -11.29 3.27
C SER A 201 -27.17 -10.59 4.26
N LEU A 202 -27.23 -9.25 4.26
CA LEU A 202 -27.85 -8.45 5.33
C LEU A 202 -29.19 -7.80 4.97
N SER A 203 -29.46 -7.57 3.69
CA SER A 203 -30.66 -6.87 3.22
C SER A 203 -31.24 -7.55 1.99
N SER A 204 -32.52 -7.30 1.71
CA SER A 204 -33.14 -7.79 0.47
C SER A 204 -32.36 -7.25 -0.74
N MET A 205 -32.15 -8.11 -1.75
CA MET A 205 -31.36 -7.77 -2.94
C MET A 205 -31.84 -6.47 -3.61
N SER A 206 -33.14 -6.19 -3.58
CA SER A 206 -33.75 -4.98 -4.11
C SER A 206 -33.34 -3.71 -3.35
N VAL A 207 -33.37 -3.72 -2.02
CA VAL A 207 -32.96 -2.58 -1.18
C VAL A 207 -31.45 -2.35 -1.30
N PHE A 208 -30.68 -3.43 -1.35
CA PHE A 208 -29.23 -3.38 -1.55
C PHE A 208 -28.85 -2.74 -2.88
N LEU A 209 -29.40 -3.21 -4.01
CA LEU A 209 -29.07 -2.68 -5.33
C LEU A 209 -29.49 -1.22 -5.48
N THR A 210 -30.62 -0.85 -4.88
CA THR A 210 -31.11 0.53 -4.89
C THR A 210 -30.17 1.45 -4.15
N THR A 211 -29.74 1.09 -2.93
CA THR A 211 -28.78 1.89 -2.15
C THR A 211 -27.41 2.00 -2.82
N HIS A 212 -26.94 0.95 -3.48
CA HIS A 212 -25.64 0.92 -4.16
C HIS A 212 -25.63 1.74 -5.46
N TYR A 213 -26.77 1.83 -6.16
CA TYR A 213 -26.91 2.68 -7.35
C TYR A 213 -26.95 4.18 -7.02
N LEU A 214 -27.38 4.58 -5.82
CA LEU A 214 -27.53 5.99 -5.42
C LEU A 214 -26.28 6.85 -5.69
N SER A 215 -25.08 6.28 -5.51
CA SER A 215 -23.83 6.99 -5.79
C SER A 215 -23.72 7.34 -7.28
N LEU A 216 -24.00 6.38 -8.17
CA LEU A 216 -23.95 6.59 -9.61
C LEU A 216 -25.09 7.51 -10.08
N GLU A 217 -26.28 7.36 -9.49
CA GLU A 217 -27.44 8.21 -9.74
C GLU A 217 -27.15 9.69 -9.44
N ARG A 218 -26.56 9.99 -8.27
CA ARG A 218 -26.17 11.35 -7.89
C ARG A 218 -25.15 11.95 -8.87
N GLN A 219 -24.20 11.15 -9.35
CA GLN A 219 -23.20 11.59 -10.33
C GLN A 219 -23.83 11.91 -11.70
N LEU A 220 -24.78 11.07 -12.16
CA LEU A 220 -25.54 11.32 -13.39
C LEU A 220 -26.39 12.59 -13.28
N LYS A 221 -27.15 12.74 -12.19
CA LYS A 221 -27.96 13.94 -11.92
C LYS A 221 -27.13 15.22 -11.90
N SER A 222 -26.00 15.19 -11.20
CA SER A 222 -25.06 16.32 -11.16
C SER A 222 -24.52 16.67 -12.54
N LEU A 223 -24.23 15.66 -13.37
CA LEU A 223 -23.79 15.88 -14.75
C LEU A 223 -24.90 16.50 -15.61
N PHE A 224 -26.10 15.94 -15.57
CA PHE A 224 -27.23 16.46 -16.36
C PHE A 224 -27.63 17.87 -15.97
N GLN A 225 -27.62 18.20 -14.67
CA GLN A 225 -27.84 19.55 -14.17
C GLN A 225 -26.75 20.52 -14.67
N LYS A 226 -25.48 20.09 -14.63
CA LYS A 226 -24.34 20.90 -15.07
C LYS A 226 -24.40 21.26 -16.56
N TYR A 227 -24.93 20.35 -17.38
CA TYR A 227 -25.06 20.52 -18.83
C TYR A 227 -26.47 20.93 -19.28
N ARG A 228 -27.37 21.29 -18.35
CA ARG A 228 -28.74 21.74 -18.64
C ARG A 228 -29.49 20.81 -19.61
N ILE A 229 -29.37 19.51 -19.40
CA ILE A 229 -30.08 18.50 -20.19
C ILE A 229 -31.56 18.52 -19.81
N ASP A 230 -32.43 18.30 -20.79
CA ASP A 230 -33.87 18.25 -20.58
C ASP A 230 -34.27 17.17 -19.54
N SER A 231 -35.24 17.51 -18.70
CA SER A 231 -35.74 16.67 -17.61
C SER A 231 -36.29 15.33 -18.11
N SER A 232 -37.01 15.34 -19.24
CA SER A 232 -37.61 14.10 -19.77
C SER A 232 -36.55 13.12 -20.28
N GLN A 233 -35.49 13.64 -20.90
CA GLN A 233 -34.38 12.85 -21.45
C GLN A 233 -33.45 12.34 -20.36
N SER A 234 -33.14 13.16 -19.35
CA SER A 234 -32.32 12.74 -18.21
C SER A 234 -32.98 11.58 -17.46
N ILE A 235 -34.27 11.69 -17.15
CA ILE A 235 -35.04 10.61 -16.50
C ILE A 235 -35.01 9.32 -17.31
N MET A 236 -35.14 9.41 -18.64
CA MET A 236 -35.12 8.25 -19.53
C MET A 236 -33.77 7.52 -19.51
N ILE A 237 -32.67 8.26 -19.57
CA ILE A 237 -31.31 7.70 -19.55
C ILE A 237 -30.97 7.15 -18.17
N GLU A 238 -31.31 7.89 -17.09
CA GLU A 238 -31.14 7.40 -15.72
C GLU A 238 -31.88 6.10 -15.49
N LYS A 239 -33.11 5.99 -15.99
CA LYS A 239 -33.90 4.76 -15.91
C LYS A 239 -33.25 3.62 -16.69
N LYS A 240 -32.83 3.85 -17.95
CA LYS A 240 -32.13 2.82 -18.75
C LYS A 240 -30.87 2.30 -18.05
N ILE A 241 -30.05 3.19 -17.51
CA ILE A 241 -28.82 2.80 -16.79
C ILE A 241 -29.17 2.06 -15.49
N LYS A 242 -30.21 2.49 -14.77
CA LYS A 242 -30.68 1.83 -13.55
C LYS A 242 -31.23 0.43 -13.81
N ASP A 243 -32.02 0.25 -14.86
CA ASP A 243 -32.58 -1.04 -15.27
C ASP A 243 -31.46 -2.00 -15.70
N GLU A 244 -30.45 -1.49 -16.42
CA GLU A 244 -29.27 -2.28 -16.82
C GLU A 244 -28.39 -2.64 -15.61
N PHE A 245 -28.23 -1.72 -14.65
CA PHE A 245 -27.54 -1.99 -13.39
C PHE A 245 -28.26 -3.09 -12.61
N GLN A 246 -29.58 -2.97 -12.43
CA GLN A 246 -30.37 -3.97 -11.73
C GLN A 246 -30.31 -5.33 -12.44
N SER A 247 -30.57 -5.40 -13.74
CA SER A 247 -30.53 -6.69 -14.47
C SER A 247 -29.15 -7.36 -14.44
N SER A 248 -28.06 -6.58 -14.49
CA SER A 248 -26.68 -7.07 -14.44
C SER A 248 -26.30 -7.68 -13.09
N PHE A 249 -26.90 -7.20 -11.98
CA PHE A 249 -26.53 -7.63 -10.62
C PHE A 249 -27.62 -8.45 -9.89
N VAL A 250 -28.88 -8.42 -10.35
CA VAL A 250 -30.00 -9.24 -9.80
C VAL A 250 -29.78 -10.74 -10.02
N THR A 251 -29.18 -11.12 -11.15
CA THR A 251 -29.00 -12.53 -11.56
C THR A 251 -27.71 -13.16 -11.02
N VAL A 252 -26.91 -12.43 -10.25
CA VAL A 252 -25.63 -12.93 -9.73
C VAL A 252 -25.90 -13.89 -8.57
N ASN A 253 -26.05 -15.17 -8.91
CA ASN A 253 -26.18 -16.23 -7.92
C ASN A 253 -24.83 -16.43 -7.22
N VAL A 254 -24.65 -15.81 -6.05
CA VAL A 254 -23.46 -16.06 -5.22
C VAL A 254 -23.44 -17.53 -4.87
N SER A 255 -22.37 -18.24 -5.24
CA SER A 255 -22.21 -19.67 -4.91
C SER A 255 -22.37 -19.91 -3.41
N LEU A 256 -22.86 -21.09 -3.04
CA LEU A 256 -23.13 -21.46 -1.65
C LEU A 256 -21.87 -21.34 -0.77
N ASP A 257 -20.72 -21.77 -1.29
CA ASP A 257 -19.42 -21.71 -0.62
C ASP A 257 -19.00 -20.29 -0.26
N ILE A 258 -19.22 -19.33 -1.18
CA ILE A 258 -18.88 -17.92 -0.94
C ILE A 258 -19.81 -17.31 0.11
N ARG A 259 -21.10 -17.67 0.12
CA ARG A 259 -22.04 -17.22 1.16
C ARG A 259 -21.66 -17.77 2.53
N GLN A 260 -21.34 -19.06 2.61
CA GLN A 260 -20.91 -19.71 3.86
C GLN A 260 -19.64 -19.07 4.40
N ARG A 261 -18.64 -18.84 3.54
CA ARG A 261 -17.42 -18.11 3.90
C ARG A 261 -17.71 -16.71 4.41
N ALA A 262 -18.56 -15.95 3.71
CA ALA A 262 -18.92 -14.59 4.10
C ALA A 262 -19.60 -14.53 5.47
N PHE A 263 -20.49 -15.48 5.76
CA PHE A 263 -21.16 -15.60 7.06
C PHE A 263 -20.17 -15.96 8.18
N TYR A 264 -19.32 -16.96 7.94
CA TYR A 264 -18.29 -17.36 8.89
C TYR A 264 -17.29 -16.23 9.21
N GLU A 265 -16.76 -15.56 8.19
CA GLU A 265 -15.83 -14.43 8.39
C GLU A 265 -16.50 -13.25 9.10
N ARG A 266 -17.81 -13.04 8.89
CA ARG A 266 -18.57 -12.04 9.64
C ARG A 266 -18.67 -12.36 11.11
N GLN A 267 -18.98 -13.61 11.47
CA GLN A 267 -18.99 -14.04 12.88
C GLN A 267 -17.61 -13.85 13.51
N LEU A 268 -16.53 -14.16 12.78
CA LEU A 268 -15.18 -13.89 13.24
C LEU A 268 -14.93 -12.40 13.47
N ILE A 269 -15.31 -11.52 12.53
CA ILE A 269 -15.17 -10.06 12.69
C ILE A 269 -15.92 -9.58 13.94
N GLN A 270 -17.15 -10.02 14.14
CA GLN A 270 -17.94 -9.66 15.32
C GLN A 270 -17.28 -10.15 16.61
N SER A 271 -16.73 -11.37 16.61
CA SER A 271 -15.98 -11.90 17.76
C SER A 271 -14.73 -11.08 18.07
N ILE A 272 -14.02 -10.59 17.04
CA ILE A 272 -12.85 -9.72 17.21
C ILE A 272 -13.29 -8.37 17.79
N GLN A 273 -14.35 -7.75 17.24
CA GLN A 273 -14.89 -6.48 17.74
C GLN A 273 -15.29 -6.58 19.23
N GLN A 274 -15.97 -7.67 19.61
CA GLN A 274 -16.32 -7.94 21.01
C GLN A 274 -15.08 -8.07 21.88
N LEU A 275 -14.08 -8.84 21.43
CA LEU A 275 -12.82 -9.01 22.15
C LEU A 275 -12.08 -7.68 22.32
N LEU A 276 -12.04 -6.83 21.29
CA LEU A 276 -11.42 -5.50 21.36
C LEU A 276 -12.13 -4.62 22.39
N ASN A 277 -13.47 -4.62 22.38
CA ASN A 277 -14.26 -3.80 23.31
C ASN A 277 -14.16 -4.29 24.77
N ILE A 278 -14.23 -5.61 25.02
CA ILE A 278 -14.20 -6.18 26.37
C ILE A 278 -12.86 -5.94 27.07
N ASN A 279 -11.76 -5.97 26.30
CA ASN A 279 -10.40 -5.88 26.84
C ASN A 279 -9.77 -4.49 26.65
N ASP A 280 -10.56 -3.48 26.25
CA ASP A 280 -10.12 -2.11 25.97
C ASP A 280 -8.90 -2.03 25.03
N LEU A 281 -8.99 -2.75 23.92
CA LEU A 281 -7.94 -2.88 22.91
C LEU A 281 -8.24 -2.04 21.68
N VAL A 282 -7.18 -1.61 21.01
CA VAL A 282 -7.25 -0.89 19.75
C VAL A 282 -6.50 -1.67 18.68
N LEU A 283 -7.20 -1.94 17.58
CA LEU A 283 -6.60 -2.42 16.35
C LEU A 283 -6.49 -1.25 15.37
N CYS A 284 -5.26 -0.90 14.99
CA CYS A 284 -4.97 0.19 14.08
C CYS A 284 -4.22 -0.33 12.85
N ARG A 285 -4.35 0.37 11.72
CA ARG A 285 -3.39 0.20 10.63
C ARG A 285 -2.11 0.95 10.96
N MET A 286 -0.98 0.41 10.56
CA MET A 286 0.30 1.12 10.65
C MET A 286 0.39 2.33 9.70
N ALA A 287 1.17 3.31 10.11
CA ALA A 287 1.50 4.51 9.33
C ALA A 287 2.34 4.22 8.08
N ASP A 288 2.89 3.01 7.97
CA ASP A 288 3.74 2.60 6.87
C ASP A 288 2.93 2.13 5.64
N HIS A 289 3.64 1.94 4.53
CA HIS A 289 3.04 1.45 3.28
C HIS A 289 2.74 -0.05 3.30
N THR A 290 2.92 -0.73 4.43
CA THR A 290 3.05 -2.18 4.48
C THR A 290 1.73 -2.91 4.75
N ASN A 291 0.62 -2.16 4.88
CA ASN A 291 -0.73 -2.71 5.09
C ASN A 291 -0.76 -3.74 6.22
N ARG A 292 -0.26 -3.36 7.41
CA ARG A 292 -0.37 -4.19 8.61
C ARG A 292 -1.30 -3.60 9.64
N PHE A 293 -1.90 -4.48 10.42
CA PHE A 293 -2.54 -4.19 11.68
C PHE A 293 -1.52 -4.15 12.81
N TYR A 294 -1.76 -3.26 13.77
CA TYR A 294 -1.09 -3.12 15.04
C TYR A 294 -2.15 -3.22 16.13
N LEU A 295 -1.94 -4.10 17.10
CA LEU A 295 -2.85 -4.36 18.21
C LEU A 295 -2.17 -3.93 19.52
N THR A 296 -2.81 -3.03 20.27
CA THR A 296 -2.32 -2.50 21.55
C THR A 296 -3.50 -2.19 22.49
N THR A 297 -3.20 -1.78 23.74
CA THR A 297 -4.24 -1.27 24.65
C THR A 297 -4.65 0.14 24.23
N LYS A 298 -5.91 0.49 24.46
CA LYS A 298 -6.40 1.85 24.22
C LYS A 298 -5.62 2.88 25.03
N HIS A 299 -5.41 2.59 26.31
CA HIS A 299 -4.63 3.44 27.22
C HIS A 299 -3.23 3.76 26.68
N HIS A 300 -2.44 2.75 26.29
CA HIS A 300 -1.07 2.98 25.83
C HIS A 300 -1.04 3.72 24.49
N PHE A 301 -2.00 3.44 23.60
CA PHE A 301 -2.14 4.21 22.37
C PHE A 301 -2.47 5.68 22.63
N GLU A 302 -3.39 5.97 23.55
CA GLU A 302 -3.78 7.33 23.92
C GLU A 302 -2.64 8.08 24.61
N GLU A 303 -1.88 7.42 25.47
CA GLU A 303 -0.67 7.96 26.11
C GLU A 303 0.35 8.44 25.06
N LYS A 304 0.66 7.62 24.06
CA LYS A 304 1.56 8.00 22.95
C LYS A 304 0.99 9.16 22.12
N CYS A 305 -0.32 9.24 21.94
CA CYS A 305 -0.95 10.35 21.25
C CYS A 305 -0.85 11.65 22.06
N LEU A 306 -1.04 11.59 23.38
CA LEU A 306 -0.90 12.73 24.29
C LEU A 306 0.54 13.21 24.37
N GLU A 307 1.51 12.29 24.45
CA GLU A 307 2.94 12.60 24.40
C GLU A 307 3.31 13.35 23.10
N PHE A 308 2.75 12.92 21.97
CA PHE A 308 2.95 13.62 20.70
C PHE A 308 2.36 15.04 20.72
N MET A 309 1.11 15.17 21.18
CA MET A 309 0.42 16.47 21.24
C MET A 309 1.13 17.45 22.18
N SER A 310 1.63 16.98 23.33
CA SER A 310 2.37 17.82 24.28
C SER A 310 3.73 18.25 23.73
N LYS A 311 4.47 17.33 23.11
CA LYS A 311 5.75 17.63 22.46
C LYS A 311 5.64 18.66 21.34
N HIS A 312 4.49 18.73 20.68
CA HIS A 312 4.22 19.61 19.54
C HIS A 312 3.16 20.68 19.83
N HIS A 313 2.98 21.07 21.10
CA HIS A 313 1.95 22.02 21.51
C HIS A 313 2.08 23.39 20.79
N ASP A 314 3.30 23.86 20.52
CA ASP A 314 3.56 25.11 19.79
C ASP A 314 3.01 25.14 18.36
N ASN A 315 2.67 23.96 17.79
CA ASN A 315 2.13 23.88 16.44
C ASN A 315 0.61 24.08 16.38
N TYR A 316 -0.09 24.00 17.52
CA TYR A 316 -1.54 23.96 17.58
C TYR A 316 -2.09 24.93 18.62
N GLU A 317 -3.22 25.54 18.30
CA GLU A 317 -3.96 26.39 19.23
C GLU A 317 -5.35 25.81 19.45
N ILE A 318 -5.78 25.64 20.70
CA ILE A 318 -7.15 25.25 21.03
C ILE A 318 -8.04 26.48 20.84
N LEU A 319 -9.01 26.40 19.93
CA LEU A 319 -10.00 27.46 19.73
C LEU A 319 -11.25 27.24 20.56
N TYR A 320 -11.74 25.99 20.61
CA TYR A 320 -12.97 25.64 21.29
C TYR A 320 -12.86 24.25 21.93
N SER A 321 -13.36 24.11 23.15
CA SER A 321 -13.62 22.82 23.79
C SER A 321 -15.09 22.48 23.65
N LEU A 322 -15.43 21.34 23.08
CA LEU A 322 -16.80 20.93 22.85
C LEU A 322 -17.42 20.39 24.12
N THR A 323 -18.52 21.03 24.53
CA THR A 323 -19.40 20.55 25.59
C THR A 323 -20.82 20.51 25.03
N GLU A 324 -21.72 19.74 25.64
CA GLU A 324 -23.11 19.66 25.17
C GLU A 324 -23.81 21.04 25.11
N HIS A 325 -23.41 21.96 25.98
CA HIS A 325 -24.03 23.29 26.11
C HIS A 325 -23.53 24.34 25.11
N ASN A 326 -22.34 24.18 24.52
CA ASN A 326 -21.71 25.21 23.67
C ASN A 326 -21.71 24.90 22.17
N GLN A 327 -22.28 23.76 21.76
CA GLN A 327 -22.28 23.33 20.36
C GLN A 327 -22.92 24.36 19.41
N GLN A 328 -24.03 24.98 19.82
CA GLN A 328 -24.71 26.01 19.02
C GLN A 328 -23.87 27.28 18.87
N GLN A 329 -23.19 27.69 19.94
CA GLN A 329 -22.29 28.84 19.90
C GLN A 329 -21.08 28.58 18.99
N ILE A 330 -20.48 27.39 19.09
CA ILE A 330 -19.36 26.98 18.23
C ILE A 330 -19.81 26.92 16.76
N ARG A 331 -21.02 26.40 16.49
CA ARG A 331 -21.62 26.41 15.15
C ARG A 331 -21.71 27.85 14.61
N TYR A 332 -22.23 28.78 15.39
CA TYR A 332 -22.34 30.19 15.01
C TYR A 332 -20.96 30.82 14.70
N GLU A 333 -19.93 30.52 15.49
CA GLU A 333 -18.57 30.99 15.24
C GLU A 333 -17.95 30.41 13.95
N LEU A 334 -18.21 29.14 13.66
CA LEU A 334 -17.81 28.51 12.40
C LEU A 334 -18.53 29.15 11.20
N ASP A 335 -19.82 29.43 11.35
CA ASP A 335 -20.62 30.14 10.33
C ASP A 335 -20.07 31.54 10.07
N ASN A 336 -19.67 32.26 11.13
CA ASN A 336 -19.00 33.56 11.01
C ASN A 336 -17.65 33.47 10.29
N LYS A 337 -16.85 32.41 10.52
CA LYS A 337 -15.60 32.18 9.77
C LYS A 337 -15.87 31.94 8.29
N ILE A 338 -16.88 31.14 7.95
CA ILE A 338 -17.31 30.92 6.56
C ILE A 338 -17.74 32.24 5.92
N TYR A 339 -18.56 33.02 6.61
CA TYR A 339 -19.01 34.33 6.15
C TYR A 339 -17.81 35.25 5.85
N ARG A 340 -16.88 35.40 6.80
CA ARG A 340 -15.66 36.22 6.62
C ARG A 340 -14.80 35.75 5.44
N MET A 341 -14.65 34.44 5.25
CA MET A 341 -13.92 33.87 4.12
C MET A 341 -14.61 34.21 2.79
N ASN A 342 -15.92 34.04 2.70
CA ASN A 342 -16.70 34.37 1.51
C ASN A 342 -16.68 35.88 1.22
N THR A 343 -16.74 36.75 2.23
CA THR A 343 -16.62 38.21 2.06
C THR A 343 -15.25 38.59 1.49
N LYS A 344 -14.17 37.95 1.94
CA LYS A 344 -12.83 38.18 1.35
C LYS A 344 -12.78 37.74 -0.12
N LEU A 345 -13.36 36.59 -0.46
CA LEU A 345 -13.46 36.13 -1.85
C LEU A 345 -14.33 37.07 -2.71
N GLU A 346 -15.43 37.56 -2.17
CA GLU A 346 -16.31 38.50 -2.85
C GLU A 346 -15.62 39.84 -3.11
N HIS A 347 -14.84 40.33 -2.14
CA HIS A 347 -14.04 41.54 -2.33
C HIS A 347 -13.01 41.37 -3.45
N LEU A 348 -12.32 40.22 -3.54
CA LEU A 348 -11.43 39.92 -4.67
C LEU A 348 -12.18 39.86 -6.01
N PHE A 349 -13.41 39.35 -6.01
CA PHE A 349 -14.27 39.32 -7.20
C PHE A 349 -14.70 40.73 -7.62
N ARG A 350 -15.16 41.57 -6.70
CA ARG A 350 -15.56 42.96 -6.96
C ARG A 350 -14.38 43.81 -7.48
N GLN A 351 -13.17 43.53 -7.01
CA GLN A 351 -11.94 44.14 -7.52
C GLN A 351 -11.46 43.57 -8.87
N SER A 352 -12.23 42.68 -9.51
CA SER A 352 -11.88 41.98 -10.75
C SER A 352 -10.56 41.19 -10.68
N LYS A 353 -10.11 40.81 -9.47
CA LYS A 353 -8.90 40.00 -9.25
C LYS A 353 -9.15 38.51 -9.49
N ILE A 354 -10.38 38.05 -9.31
CA ILE A 354 -10.84 36.71 -9.70
C ILE A 354 -12.04 36.82 -10.63
N SER A 355 -12.18 35.88 -11.56
CA SER A 355 -13.36 35.80 -12.43
C SER A 355 -14.60 35.26 -11.69
N ASP A 356 -15.80 35.55 -12.20
CA ASP A 356 -17.07 35.01 -11.69
C ASP A 356 -17.05 33.47 -11.58
N ARG A 357 -16.43 32.82 -12.57
CA ARG A 357 -16.27 31.36 -12.59
C ARG A 357 -15.40 30.86 -11.41
N ILE A 358 -14.32 31.57 -11.10
CA ILE A 358 -13.42 31.21 -9.99
C ILE A 358 -14.12 31.51 -8.66
N TYR A 359 -14.76 32.67 -8.53
CA TYR A 359 -15.55 33.03 -7.35
C TYR A 359 -16.61 31.97 -7.02
N LYS A 360 -17.47 31.62 -7.98
CA LYS A 360 -18.48 30.55 -7.80
C LYS A 360 -17.89 29.19 -7.45
N LYS A 361 -16.69 28.87 -7.95
CA LYS A 361 -15.98 27.62 -7.63
C LYS A 361 -15.46 27.62 -6.19
N LEU A 362 -14.95 28.77 -5.73
CA LEU A 362 -14.33 28.92 -4.41
C LEU A 362 -15.34 29.21 -3.30
N TYR A 363 -16.52 29.74 -3.65
CA TYR A 363 -17.57 30.06 -2.69
C TYR A 363 -17.89 28.85 -1.82
N VAL A 364 -17.86 29.10 -0.51
CA VAL A 364 -18.01 28.07 0.51
C VAL A 364 -19.46 28.06 0.97
N LYS A 365 -20.11 26.90 0.87
CA LYS A 365 -21.46 26.70 1.41
C LYS A 365 -21.41 25.77 2.61
N LEU A 366 -22.22 26.09 3.61
CA LEU A 366 -22.25 25.39 4.88
C LEU A 366 -22.56 23.90 4.76
N ASP A 367 -23.48 23.56 3.86
CA ASP A 367 -23.95 22.20 3.58
C ASP A 367 -22.90 21.33 2.87
N GLU A 368 -21.82 21.92 2.35
CA GLU A 368 -20.78 21.23 1.60
C GLU A 368 -19.48 21.00 2.41
N ILE A 369 -19.42 21.44 3.67
CA ILE A 369 -18.20 21.42 4.49
C ILE A 369 -18.24 20.34 5.56
N ARG A 370 -17.06 19.82 5.92
CA ARG A 370 -16.83 19.00 7.11
C ARG A 370 -15.66 19.57 7.89
N LEU A 371 -15.70 19.47 9.22
CA LEU A 371 -14.54 19.83 10.02
C LEU A 371 -13.41 18.85 9.73
N GLY A 372 -12.19 19.37 9.56
CA GLY A 372 -11.01 18.51 9.50
C GLY A 372 -10.89 17.70 10.80
N TYR A 373 -10.16 16.59 10.79
CA TYR A 373 -9.85 15.87 12.03
C TYR A 373 -8.44 15.33 12.03
N LEU A 374 -7.86 15.23 13.20
CA LEU A 374 -6.57 14.60 13.45
C LEU A 374 -6.80 13.21 14.01
N TYR A 375 -6.05 12.24 13.52
CA TYR A 375 -5.94 10.91 14.09
C TYR A 375 -4.50 10.41 13.97
N PHE A 376 -4.14 9.40 14.75
CA PHE A 376 -2.79 8.88 14.78
C PHE A 376 -2.72 7.48 14.19
N LEU A 377 -1.58 7.14 13.59
CA LEU A 377 -1.27 5.78 13.14
C LEU A 377 0.04 5.32 13.80
N PRO A 378 0.12 4.07 14.31
CA PRO A 378 1.35 3.52 14.86
C PRO A 378 2.47 3.44 13.82
N GLN A 379 3.68 3.79 14.24
CA GLN A 379 4.91 3.70 13.46
C GLN A 379 5.97 3.03 14.33
N ILE A 380 6.36 1.83 13.95
CA ILE A 380 7.33 1.03 14.71
C ILE A 380 8.74 1.63 14.55
N SER A 381 9.45 1.71 15.67
CA SER A 381 10.87 2.10 15.70
C SER A 381 11.76 0.97 15.17
N SER A 382 13.01 1.28 14.80
CA SER A 382 14.00 0.30 14.31
C SER A 382 14.18 -0.90 15.22
N ASP A 383 13.88 -0.75 16.51
CA ASP A 383 14.22 -1.71 17.55
C ASP A 383 13.05 -2.65 17.86
N HIS A 384 11.87 -2.43 17.23
CA HIS A 384 10.65 -3.26 17.35
C HIS A 384 10.11 -3.47 18.77
N LEU A 385 10.66 -2.79 19.79
CA LEU A 385 10.25 -2.92 21.20
C LEU A 385 9.10 -1.98 21.58
N ASP A 386 8.98 -0.83 20.91
CA ASP A 386 8.01 0.22 21.16
C ASP A 386 7.63 0.93 19.84
N PHE A 387 6.49 1.63 19.83
CA PHE A 387 6.00 2.39 18.69
C PHE A 387 5.87 3.89 18.99
N ASN A 388 6.09 4.69 17.95
CA ASN A 388 5.73 6.10 17.93
C ASN A 388 4.42 6.28 17.17
N VAL A 389 3.77 7.43 17.33
CA VAL A 389 2.58 7.77 16.56
C VAL A 389 2.92 8.75 15.43
N LYS A 390 2.27 8.57 14.28
CA LYS A 390 2.33 9.52 13.16
C LYS A 390 1.00 10.26 13.03
N PRO A 391 0.97 11.61 13.13
CA PRO A 391 -0.25 12.38 12.99
C PRO A 391 -0.77 12.32 11.56
N MET A 392 -2.07 12.13 11.38
CA MET A 392 -2.75 12.11 10.08
C MET A 392 -3.89 13.11 10.13
N PHE A 393 -3.77 14.17 9.34
CA PHE A 393 -4.87 15.12 9.16
C PHE A 393 -5.82 14.60 8.09
N SER A 394 -7.12 14.78 8.27
CA SER A 394 -8.11 14.57 7.21
C SER A 394 -8.80 15.89 6.89
N MET A 395 -8.28 16.59 5.88
CA MET A 395 -8.78 17.90 5.45
C MET A 395 -9.71 17.82 4.22
N TYR A 396 -10.23 16.63 3.89
CA TYR A 396 -11.16 16.49 2.78
C TYR A 396 -12.49 17.20 3.09
N GLN A 397 -12.95 18.03 2.15
CA GLN A 397 -14.13 18.91 2.34
C GLN A 397 -14.03 19.86 3.54
N SER A 398 -12.82 20.16 4.02
CA SER A 398 -12.62 21.22 5.01
C SER A 398 -12.93 22.60 4.42
N LEU A 399 -13.03 23.60 5.30
CA LEU A 399 -13.24 25.00 4.95
C LEU A 399 -12.29 25.49 3.85
N THR A 400 -11.03 25.07 3.90
CA THR A 400 -9.97 25.50 2.98
C THR A 400 -9.77 24.57 1.78
N TRP A 401 -10.47 23.42 1.72
CA TRP A 401 -10.21 22.36 0.75
C TRP A 401 -10.32 22.83 -0.71
N LYS A 402 -11.41 23.52 -1.07
CA LYS A 402 -11.63 24.03 -2.44
C LYS A 402 -10.58 25.06 -2.84
N LEU A 403 -10.21 25.94 -1.90
CA LEU A 403 -9.23 26.99 -2.12
C LEU A 403 -7.82 26.40 -2.28
N ALA A 404 -7.47 25.43 -1.45
CA ALA A 404 -6.19 24.73 -1.56
C ALA A 404 -6.06 23.95 -2.86
N ASP A 405 -7.14 23.28 -3.29
CA ASP A 405 -7.20 22.57 -4.56
C ASP A 405 -7.01 23.54 -5.74
N PHE A 406 -7.68 24.69 -5.69
CA PHE A 406 -7.52 25.74 -6.70
C PHE A 406 -6.08 26.27 -6.77
N LEU A 407 -5.47 26.63 -5.64
CA LEU A 407 -4.10 27.13 -5.61
C LEU A 407 -3.09 26.08 -6.05
N TYR A 408 -3.30 24.80 -5.72
CA TYR A 408 -2.46 23.73 -6.21
C TYR A 408 -2.48 23.65 -7.74
N GLU A 409 -3.67 23.66 -8.35
CA GLU A 409 -3.84 23.64 -9.80
C GLU A 409 -3.23 24.89 -10.47
N LEU A 410 -3.30 26.04 -9.80
CA LEU A 410 -2.76 27.32 -10.27
C LEU A 410 -1.22 27.38 -10.24
N ILE A 411 -0.61 26.94 -9.12
CA ILE A 411 0.83 27.11 -8.86
C ILE A 411 1.65 25.98 -9.51
N ARG A 412 1.10 24.75 -9.56
CA ARG A 412 1.86 23.58 -10.04
C ARG A 412 2.49 23.74 -11.43
N PRO A 413 1.86 24.35 -12.46
CA PRO A 413 2.42 24.37 -13.81
C PRO A 413 3.68 25.24 -13.90
N VAL A 414 3.78 26.24 -13.02
CA VAL A 414 4.96 27.11 -12.90
C VAL A 414 6.07 26.41 -12.11
N VAL A 415 5.70 25.81 -10.98
CA VAL A 415 6.69 25.33 -10.00
C VAL A 415 7.23 23.95 -10.35
N ILE A 416 6.40 23.00 -10.78
CA ILE A 416 6.84 21.62 -11.04
C ILE A 416 8.03 21.58 -12.03
N PRO A 417 8.02 22.30 -13.17
CA PRO A 417 9.17 22.34 -14.09
C PRO A 417 10.47 22.79 -13.43
N LEU A 418 10.42 23.75 -12.50
CA LEU A 418 11.59 24.24 -11.75
C LEU A 418 12.15 23.17 -10.81
N LEU A 419 11.27 22.33 -10.24
CA LEU A 419 11.64 21.27 -9.31
C LEU A 419 12.19 20.03 -10.02
N GLN A 420 11.76 19.76 -11.27
CA GLN A 420 12.10 18.53 -12.02
C GLN A 420 13.59 18.14 -12.01
N PRO A 421 14.57 19.05 -12.19
CA PRO A 421 15.97 18.67 -12.26
C PRO A 421 16.48 17.97 -11.00
N THR A 422 15.90 18.31 -9.85
CA THR A 422 16.34 17.85 -8.52
C THR A 422 15.33 16.92 -7.85
N MET A 423 14.05 16.94 -8.26
CA MET A 423 13.03 16.05 -7.70
C MET A 423 12.85 14.80 -8.53
N ILE A 424 12.78 13.67 -7.85
CA ILE A 424 12.43 12.37 -8.43
C ILE A 424 11.02 11.94 -8.04
N ASN A 425 10.36 11.21 -8.93
CA ASN A 425 8.96 10.80 -8.73
C ASN A 425 8.80 9.41 -8.09
N ASN A 426 9.77 8.51 -8.29
CA ASN A 426 9.75 7.14 -7.79
C ASN A 426 11.15 6.49 -7.90
N GLU A 427 11.25 5.22 -7.49
CA GLU A 427 12.46 4.42 -7.56
C GLU A 427 13.03 4.25 -8.98
N SER A 428 12.16 4.18 -9.98
CA SER A 428 12.58 4.00 -11.37
C SER A 428 13.25 5.27 -11.92
N ASP A 429 12.70 6.44 -11.62
CA ASP A 429 13.28 7.76 -11.98
C ASP A 429 14.65 7.94 -11.29
N PHE A 430 14.75 7.55 -10.02
CA PHE A 430 16.02 7.54 -9.30
C PHE A 430 17.10 6.68 -9.98
N ILE A 431 16.81 5.39 -10.23
CA ILE A 431 17.78 4.48 -10.86
C ILE A 431 18.18 4.95 -12.25
N GLN A 432 17.25 5.54 -13.00
CA GLN A 432 17.51 6.07 -14.32
C GLN A 432 18.50 7.24 -14.27
N ARG A 433 18.31 8.20 -13.36
CA ARG A 433 19.26 9.31 -13.16
C ARG A 433 20.61 8.82 -12.65
N LEU A 434 20.62 7.86 -11.73
CA LEU A 434 21.85 7.26 -11.21
C LEU A 434 22.61 6.50 -12.30
N TYR A 435 21.92 5.70 -13.11
CA TYR A 435 22.51 5.00 -14.25
C TYR A 435 23.09 5.97 -15.28
N ARG A 436 22.41 7.08 -15.57
CA ARG A 436 22.93 8.13 -16.45
C ARG A 436 24.23 8.73 -15.91
N TYR A 437 24.26 9.13 -14.64
CA TYR A 437 25.44 9.65 -13.96
C TYR A 437 26.61 8.65 -14.01
N CYS A 438 26.36 7.37 -13.71
CA CYS A 438 27.39 6.34 -13.65
C CYS A 438 27.89 5.91 -15.03
N THR A 439 26.99 5.63 -15.97
CA THR A 439 27.32 4.92 -17.23
C THR A 439 27.40 5.84 -18.44
N LEU A 440 26.46 6.77 -18.59
CA LEU A 440 26.43 7.67 -19.75
C LEU A 440 27.44 8.81 -19.56
N GLU A 441 27.48 9.39 -18.37
CA GLU A 441 28.36 10.52 -18.03
C GLU A 441 29.71 10.05 -17.46
N ARG A 442 29.84 8.75 -17.11
CA ARG A 442 31.07 8.12 -16.60
C ARG A 442 31.67 8.83 -15.38
N ARG A 443 30.80 9.28 -14.46
CA ARG A 443 31.22 10.08 -13.30
C ARG A 443 31.48 9.27 -12.03
N LEU A 444 31.06 8.01 -11.98
CA LEU A 444 31.30 7.14 -10.83
C LEU A 444 32.77 6.71 -10.79
N ARG A 445 33.45 7.03 -9.68
CA ARG A 445 34.85 6.68 -9.38
C ARG A 445 34.89 5.62 -8.29
N SER A 446 36.02 4.93 -8.13
CA SER A 446 36.23 3.99 -7.02
C SER A 446 36.16 4.67 -5.63
N THR A 447 36.40 5.97 -5.58
CA THR A 447 36.36 6.78 -4.36
C THR A 447 35.03 7.48 -4.10
N THR A 448 34.03 7.36 -5.00
CA THR A 448 32.75 8.05 -4.86
C THR A 448 32.01 7.58 -3.61
N PHE A 449 31.57 8.52 -2.79
CA PHE A 449 30.63 8.30 -1.70
C PHE A 449 29.20 8.59 -2.13
N PHE A 450 28.26 7.89 -1.51
CA PHE A 450 26.84 8.20 -1.55
C PHE A 450 26.43 8.77 -0.21
N ALA A 451 25.66 9.86 -0.23
CA ALA A 451 25.15 10.51 0.96
C ALA A 451 23.63 10.60 0.89
N ARG A 452 22.99 10.40 2.04
CA ARG A 452 21.55 10.52 2.24
C ARG A 452 21.28 11.47 3.39
N ILE A 453 20.38 12.41 3.16
CA ILE A 453 19.88 13.34 4.18
C ILE A 453 18.37 13.14 4.29
N LYS A 454 17.91 12.68 5.45
CA LYS A 454 16.49 12.52 5.75
C LYS A 454 16.03 13.62 6.70
N ILE A 455 15.08 14.45 6.24
CA ILE A 455 14.49 15.54 7.01
C ILE A 455 13.43 14.95 7.96
N THR A 456 13.57 15.16 9.26
CA THR A 456 12.70 14.54 10.28
C THR A 456 11.46 15.37 10.63
N ASN A 457 11.53 16.70 10.48
CA ASN A 457 10.45 17.65 10.79
C ASN A 457 9.69 18.16 9.54
N PHE A 458 9.68 17.42 8.43
CA PHE A 458 9.23 17.88 7.11
C PHE A 458 7.92 18.71 7.06
N TYR A 459 6.87 18.28 7.77
CA TYR A 459 5.57 18.98 7.77
C TYR A 459 5.48 20.13 8.78
N THR A 460 6.40 20.21 9.73
CA THR A 460 6.43 21.22 10.80
C THR A 460 7.68 22.11 10.71
N MET A 461 8.35 22.10 9.56
CA MET A 461 9.67 22.73 9.38
C MET A 461 9.59 24.25 9.19
N PHE A 462 8.48 24.74 8.63
CA PHE A 462 8.34 26.13 8.26
C PHE A 462 7.12 26.77 8.92
N SER A 463 7.31 27.99 9.40
CA SER A 463 6.20 28.85 9.80
C SER A 463 5.36 29.26 8.59
N ASN A 464 4.08 29.54 8.84
CA ASN A 464 3.13 29.99 7.82
C ASN A 464 3.68 31.21 7.04
N GLN A 465 4.27 32.19 7.73
CA GLN A 465 4.86 33.37 7.08
C GLN A 465 6.07 33.02 6.20
N SER A 466 6.95 32.12 6.67
CA SER A 466 8.12 31.67 5.89
C SER A 466 7.69 31.01 4.58
N VAL A 467 6.62 30.21 4.62
CA VAL A 467 6.06 29.58 3.42
C VAL A 467 5.54 30.62 2.44
N VAL A 468 4.71 31.58 2.89
CA VAL A 468 4.14 32.63 2.03
C VAL A 468 5.25 33.42 1.35
N ASN A 469 6.23 33.90 2.14
CA ASN A 469 7.34 34.71 1.62
C ASN A 469 8.17 33.96 0.56
N ARG A 470 8.46 32.67 0.79
CA ARG A 470 9.25 31.85 -0.16
C ARG A 470 8.47 31.56 -1.44
N VAL A 471 7.17 31.33 -1.35
CA VAL A 471 6.30 31.19 -2.54
C VAL A 471 6.29 32.48 -3.33
N GLY A 472 6.04 33.61 -2.68
CA GLY A 472 6.06 34.94 -3.30
C GLY A 472 7.36 35.23 -4.02
N TYR A 473 8.49 34.95 -3.37
CA TYR A 473 9.82 35.09 -3.96
C TYR A 473 10.00 34.25 -5.23
N ILE A 474 9.65 32.96 -5.19
CA ILE A 474 9.81 32.07 -6.35
C ILE A 474 8.91 32.50 -7.51
N LEU A 475 7.64 32.84 -7.24
CA LEU A 475 6.73 33.30 -8.28
C LEU A 475 7.20 34.62 -8.88
N THR A 476 7.68 35.56 -8.06
CA THR A 476 8.21 36.86 -8.53
C THR A 476 9.42 36.66 -9.44
N LYS A 477 10.36 35.81 -9.02
CA LYS A 477 11.59 35.52 -9.76
C LYS A 477 11.34 34.86 -11.12
N HIS A 478 10.37 33.96 -11.21
CA HIS A 478 10.16 33.13 -12.40
C HIS A 478 8.97 33.53 -13.28
N CYS A 479 8.04 34.35 -12.78
CA CYS A 479 6.89 34.86 -13.55
C CYS A 479 7.01 36.35 -13.91
N SER A 480 8.09 37.03 -13.49
CA SER A 480 8.33 38.46 -13.80
C SER A 480 7.14 39.38 -13.47
N ASN A 481 6.44 39.11 -12.36
CA ASN A 481 5.20 39.79 -11.96
C ASN A 481 4.03 39.71 -12.95
N ASN A 482 4.13 38.90 -14.01
CA ASN A 482 2.99 38.62 -14.86
C ASN A 482 1.95 37.81 -14.08
N PRO A 483 0.66 38.15 -14.21
CA PRO A 483 -0.37 37.47 -13.46
C PRO A 483 -0.50 36.01 -13.90
N ILE A 484 -0.57 35.09 -12.94
CA ILE A 484 -0.81 33.67 -13.21
C ILE A 484 -2.32 33.49 -13.32
N GLU A 485 -2.82 33.16 -14.51
CA GLU A 485 -4.27 33.12 -14.79
C GLU A 485 -5.02 34.39 -14.35
N ASN A 486 -4.45 35.58 -14.57
CA ASN A 486 -4.98 36.89 -14.16
C ASN A 486 -4.94 37.21 -12.66
N LEU A 487 -4.26 36.39 -11.84
CA LEU A 487 -4.01 36.67 -10.42
C LEU A 487 -2.62 37.27 -10.19
N SER A 488 -2.56 38.38 -9.46
CA SER A 488 -1.28 38.91 -8.97
C SER A 488 -0.68 38.02 -7.88
N ILE A 489 0.65 38.04 -7.77
CA ILE A 489 1.38 37.26 -6.76
C ILE A 489 0.92 37.61 -5.33
N VAL A 490 0.71 38.89 -5.05
CA VAL A 490 0.15 39.38 -3.77
C VAL A 490 -1.22 38.79 -3.47
N THR A 491 -2.05 38.59 -4.51
CA THR A 491 -3.36 37.94 -4.32
C THR A 491 -3.19 36.46 -4.00
N ILE A 492 -2.23 35.78 -4.64
CA ILE A 492 -1.91 34.37 -4.35
C ILE A 492 -1.41 34.22 -2.91
N GLU A 493 -0.50 35.08 -2.46
CA GLU A 493 0.00 35.12 -1.08
C GLU A 493 -1.16 35.30 -0.08
N GLY A 494 -2.02 36.30 -0.29
CA GLY A 494 -3.17 36.54 0.56
C GLY A 494 -4.19 35.38 0.58
N LEU A 495 -4.31 34.61 -0.52
CA LEU A 495 -5.13 33.39 -0.55
C LEU A 495 -4.46 32.24 0.22
N ILE A 496 -3.14 32.12 0.22
CA ILE A 496 -2.40 31.15 1.04
C ILE A 496 -2.54 31.50 2.53
N GLU A 497 -2.39 32.77 2.90
CA GLU A 497 -2.64 33.25 4.27
C GLU A 497 -4.08 32.98 4.73
N LEU A 498 -5.04 33.15 3.82
CA LEU A 498 -6.45 32.83 4.08
C LEU A 498 -6.65 31.34 4.38
N ILE A 499 -5.89 30.45 3.73
CA ILE A 499 -5.89 29.01 4.04
C ILE A 499 -5.33 28.79 5.45
N PHE A 500 -4.16 29.36 5.75
CA PHE A 500 -3.48 29.15 7.04
C PHE A 500 -4.31 29.64 8.23
N SER A 501 -4.96 30.80 8.11
CA SER A 501 -5.86 31.34 9.14
C SER A 501 -7.15 30.52 9.36
N ASN A 502 -7.43 29.53 8.51
CA ASN A 502 -8.64 28.70 8.56
C ASN A 502 -8.35 27.19 8.54
N HIS A 503 -7.12 26.78 8.87
CA HIS A 503 -6.78 25.37 9.06
C HIS A 503 -7.32 24.83 10.38
N LEU A 504 -8.59 24.44 10.38
CA LEU A 504 -9.29 23.92 11.54
C LEU A 504 -9.37 22.40 11.51
N PHE A 505 -9.15 21.77 12.67
CA PHE A 505 -9.35 20.34 12.84
C PHE A 505 -9.87 19.98 14.24
N TYR A 506 -10.57 18.85 14.32
CA TYR A 506 -11.08 18.26 15.56
C TYR A 506 -10.15 17.16 16.07
N TYR A 507 -9.93 17.15 17.38
CA TYR A 507 -9.23 16.09 18.09
C TYR A 507 -9.66 16.06 19.56
N GLN A 508 -9.98 14.87 20.11
CA GLN A 508 -10.37 14.68 21.52
C GLN A 508 -11.26 15.80 22.08
N GLU A 509 -12.47 15.95 21.54
CA GLU A 509 -13.46 16.94 21.98
C GLU A 509 -13.05 18.42 21.84
N ASN A 510 -11.88 18.71 21.26
CA ASN A 510 -11.43 20.07 21.04
C ASN A 510 -11.34 20.38 19.54
N ILE A 511 -11.57 21.65 19.19
CA ILE A 511 -11.33 22.20 17.87
C ILE A 511 -10.06 23.03 17.93
N TYR A 512 -9.10 22.67 17.10
CA TYR A 512 -7.78 23.27 17.01
C TYR A 512 -7.62 24.08 15.73
N SER A 513 -6.76 25.08 15.80
CA SER A 513 -6.13 25.74 14.66
C SER A 513 -4.70 25.24 14.49
N LEU A 514 -4.28 24.97 13.25
CA LEU A 514 -2.88 24.69 12.93
C LEU A 514 -2.12 26.03 12.72
N ILE A 515 -1.37 26.45 13.72
CA ILE A 515 -0.66 27.75 13.71
C ILE A 515 0.75 27.65 13.13
N HIS A 516 1.36 26.46 13.16
CA HIS A 516 2.69 26.21 12.58
C HIS A 516 2.70 24.90 11.77
N GLY A 517 3.40 24.91 10.63
CA GLY A 517 3.49 23.76 9.74
C GLY A 517 2.27 23.58 8.82
N LEU A 518 2.22 22.42 8.16
CA LEU A 518 1.25 22.12 7.12
C LEU A 518 0.63 20.72 7.30
N PRO A 519 -0.67 20.55 7.01
CA PRO A 519 -1.34 19.26 7.13
C PRO A 519 -0.84 18.30 6.04
N ASN A 520 -0.46 17.08 6.45
CA ASN A 520 0.12 16.06 5.57
C ASN A 520 -0.84 15.39 4.57
N SER A 521 -2.12 15.76 4.59
CA SER A 521 -3.14 15.20 3.67
C SER A 521 -3.53 16.11 2.50
N MET A 522 -3.00 17.34 2.45
CA MET A 522 -3.33 18.28 1.39
C MET A 522 -2.25 18.29 0.32
N ARG A 523 -2.66 18.14 -0.95
CA ARG A 523 -1.73 18.19 -2.11
C ARG A 523 -0.98 19.51 -2.20
N LEU A 524 -1.62 20.60 -1.79
CA LEU A 524 -1.00 21.92 -1.71
C LEU A 524 0.17 21.92 -0.71
N SER A 525 0.05 21.26 0.44
CA SER A 525 1.12 21.20 1.45
C SER A 525 2.42 20.65 0.87
N ASP A 526 2.36 19.50 0.19
CA ASP A 526 3.54 18.88 -0.42
C ASP A 526 4.19 19.80 -1.48
N LEU A 527 3.38 20.54 -2.25
CA LEU A 527 3.88 21.52 -3.23
C LEU A 527 4.54 22.72 -2.54
N LEU A 528 3.91 23.30 -1.52
CA LEU A 528 4.43 24.44 -0.76
C LEU A 528 5.74 24.09 -0.04
N LEU A 529 5.81 22.91 0.60
CA LEU A 529 7.04 22.42 1.23
C LEU A 529 8.15 22.20 0.19
N SER A 530 7.79 21.70 -1.00
CA SER A 530 8.76 21.51 -2.08
C SER A 530 9.31 22.83 -2.61
N ILE A 531 8.51 23.90 -2.68
CA ILE A 531 8.95 25.28 -2.99
C ILE A 531 9.94 25.76 -1.92
N CYS A 532 9.60 25.59 -0.65
CA CYS A 532 10.44 26.08 0.44
C CYS A 532 11.77 25.32 0.53
N LEU A 533 11.75 24.01 0.30
CA LEU A 533 12.96 23.20 0.19
C LEU A 533 13.75 23.48 -1.07
N TYR A 534 13.10 23.85 -2.18
CA TYR A 534 13.81 24.28 -3.38
C TYR A 534 14.69 25.51 -3.11
N TYR A 535 14.16 26.49 -2.37
CA TYR A 535 14.93 27.66 -1.97
C TYR A 535 16.17 27.31 -1.13
N TRP A 536 16.04 26.33 -0.24
CA TRP A 536 17.14 25.86 0.59
C TRP A 536 18.16 25.03 -0.22
N GLN A 537 17.68 24.04 -0.98
CA GLN A 537 18.55 23.13 -1.73
C GLN A 537 19.34 23.85 -2.83
N THR A 538 18.82 24.94 -3.42
CA THR A 538 19.58 25.71 -4.42
C THR A 538 20.87 26.26 -3.84
N LYS A 539 20.86 26.72 -2.58
CA LYS A 539 22.07 27.21 -1.89
C LYS A 539 23.10 26.09 -1.67
N ILE A 540 22.64 24.85 -1.54
CA ILE A 540 23.49 23.67 -1.37
C ILE A 540 24.07 23.23 -2.72
N ILE A 541 23.22 23.16 -3.75
CA ILE A 541 23.60 22.76 -5.10
C ILE A 541 24.56 23.77 -5.75
N ASP A 542 24.47 25.05 -5.38
CA ASP A 542 25.38 26.09 -5.86
C ASP A 542 26.84 25.89 -5.40
N ASP A 543 27.09 25.03 -4.40
CA ASP A 543 28.45 24.62 -4.04
C ASP A 543 29.12 23.96 -5.24
N HIS A 544 30.26 24.52 -5.66
CA HIS A 544 31.06 24.03 -6.78
C HIS A 544 31.37 22.52 -6.71
N ARG A 545 31.45 21.96 -5.49
CA ARG A 545 31.72 20.53 -5.27
C ARG A 545 30.58 19.63 -5.74
N LEU A 546 29.34 20.12 -5.77
CA LEU A 546 28.15 19.37 -6.19
C LEU A 546 27.77 19.57 -7.67
N LYS A 547 28.36 20.55 -8.37
CA LYS A 547 27.99 20.86 -9.77
C LYS A 547 28.13 19.68 -10.73
N SER A 548 29.10 18.79 -10.47
CA SER A 548 29.32 17.59 -11.28
C SER A 548 28.72 16.33 -10.65
N GLU A 549 28.02 16.45 -9.54
CA GLU A 549 27.45 15.32 -8.81
C GLU A 549 25.97 15.14 -9.09
N LEU A 550 25.46 13.92 -8.89
CA LEU A 550 24.04 13.68 -8.88
C LEU A 550 23.47 14.23 -7.57
N PHE A 551 22.46 15.08 -7.64
CA PHE A 551 21.68 15.54 -6.49
C PHE A 551 20.20 15.35 -6.78
N VAL A 552 19.52 14.53 -5.97
CA VAL A 552 18.10 14.21 -6.15
C VAL A 552 17.37 14.15 -4.82
N ARG A 553 16.07 14.48 -4.83
CA ARG A 553 15.19 14.50 -3.67
C ARG A 553 13.87 13.80 -3.96
N TYR A 554 13.46 12.95 -3.03
CA TYR A 554 12.13 12.36 -2.95
C TYR A 554 11.47 12.81 -1.65
N LYS A 555 10.54 13.76 -1.73
CA LYS A 555 9.89 14.38 -0.55
C LYS A 555 10.90 14.88 0.49
N ASP A 556 10.97 14.22 1.64
CA ASP A 556 11.82 14.49 2.81
C ASP A 556 13.19 13.80 2.74
N ASP A 557 13.47 13.03 1.68
CA ASP A 557 14.66 12.19 1.56
C ASP A 557 15.54 12.61 0.38
N ILE A 558 16.74 13.11 0.66
CA ILE A 558 17.70 13.62 -0.31
C ILE A 558 18.82 12.60 -0.50
N PHE A 559 19.25 12.43 -1.74
CA PHE A 559 20.40 11.61 -2.12
C PHE A 559 21.36 12.44 -2.97
N PHE A 560 22.66 12.32 -2.71
CA PHE A 560 23.68 12.85 -3.60
C PHE A 560 24.95 12.01 -3.66
N THR A 561 25.70 12.16 -4.75
CA THR A 561 27.03 11.54 -4.94
C THR A 561 28.14 12.52 -4.57
N TRP A 562 29.32 12.00 -4.20
CA TRP A 562 30.45 12.84 -3.80
C TRP A 562 31.78 12.24 -4.24
N ASN A 563 32.51 12.94 -5.11
CA ASN A 563 33.83 12.49 -5.60
C ASN A 563 35.05 13.13 -4.92
N HIS A 564 34.85 14.08 -3.99
CA HIS A 564 35.96 14.72 -3.26
C HIS A 564 36.37 13.88 -2.05
N SER A 565 37.32 14.39 -1.24
CA SER A 565 37.80 13.67 -0.07
C SER A 565 36.69 13.45 0.97
N GLU A 566 36.84 12.41 1.79
CA GLU A 566 35.93 12.13 2.91
C GLU A 566 35.94 13.25 3.95
N ASN A 567 37.10 13.86 4.18
CA ASN A 567 37.23 15.03 5.06
C ASN A 567 36.40 16.21 4.53
N ASP A 568 36.46 16.49 3.22
CA ASP A 568 35.65 17.55 2.62
C ASP A 568 34.16 17.28 2.73
N LEU A 569 33.76 16.00 2.60
CA LEU A 569 32.37 15.57 2.80
C LEU A 569 31.94 15.84 4.25
N HIS A 570 32.77 15.47 5.22
CA HIS A 570 32.47 15.70 6.63
C HIS A 570 32.32 17.19 6.93
N THR A 571 33.24 18.03 6.47
CA THR A 571 33.15 19.49 6.63
C THR A 571 31.92 20.07 5.93
N PHE A 572 31.58 19.58 4.73
CA PHE A 572 30.38 20.02 4.01
C PHE A 572 29.09 19.66 4.76
N LEU A 573 28.97 18.41 5.22
CA LEU A 573 27.81 17.96 5.98
C LEU A 573 27.68 18.68 7.33
N HIS A 574 28.80 18.92 8.01
CA HIS A 574 28.85 19.70 9.24
C HIS A 574 28.35 21.13 9.02
N LYS A 575 28.85 21.79 7.98
CA LYS A 575 28.41 23.14 7.60
C LYS A 575 26.92 23.19 7.29
N ILE A 576 26.38 22.21 6.55
CA ILE A 576 24.94 22.13 6.28
C ILE A 576 24.17 22.00 7.59
N LYS A 577 24.62 21.13 8.50
CA LYS A 577 23.97 20.94 9.78
C LYS A 577 23.99 22.23 10.61
N GLU A 578 25.16 22.82 10.84
CA GLU A 578 25.29 24.06 11.62
C GLU A 578 24.51 25.24 11.03
N THR A 579 24.50 25.39 9.70
CA THR A 579 23.84 26.54 9.06
C THR A 579 22.31 26.47 9.17
N TYR A 580 21.74 25.28 9.31
CA TYR A 580 20.30 25.05 9.19
C TYR A 580 19.68 24.25 10.33
N ASP A 581 20.41 23.92 11.40
CA ASP A 581 19.92 23.10 12.52
C ASP A 581 18.72 23.74 13.22
N ASP A 582 18.67 25.07 13.25
CA ASP A 582 17.58 25.84 13.88
C ASP A 582 16.24 25.73 13.11
N GLU A 583 16.27 25.47 11.80
CA GLU A 583 15.05 25.34 10.96
C GLU A 583 14.78 23.88 10.54
N ILE A 584 15.83 23.11 10.24
CA ILE A 584 15.75 21.82 9.51
C ILE A 584 16.45 20.73 10.31
N HIS A 585 15.66 19.80 10.84
CA HIS A 585 16.20 18.66 11.55
C HIS A 585 16.53 17.53 10.57
N MET A 586 17.77 17.06 10.58
CA MET A 586 18.30 16.15 9.56
C MET A 586 19.00 14.93 10.17
N ASN A 587 18.69 13.75 9.62
CA ASN A 587 19.46 12.54 9.82
C ASN A 587 20.34 12.28 8.59
N ILE A 588 21.65 12.31 8.77
CA ILE A 588 22.63 12.21 7.70
C ILE A 588 23.33 10.87 7.79
N SER A 589 23.47 10.19 6.65
CA SER A 589 24.26 8.97 6.51
C SER A 589 25.02 9.01 5.19
N TYR A 590 26.25 8.50 5.17
CA TYR A 590 27.04 8.42 3.95
C TYR A 590 27.94 7.18 3.97
N GLY A 591 28.35 6.74 2.78
CA GLY A 591 29.25 5.60 2.63
C GLY A 591 29.40 5.19 1.17
N ARG A 592 30.19 4.14 0.93
CA ARG A 592 30.26 3.51 -0.41
C ARG A 592 29.05 2.62 -0.71
N SER A 593 28.25 2.32 0.30
CA SER A 593 26.97 1.66 0.17
C SER A 593 25.91 2.37 1.01
N ILE A 594 24.69 2.50 0.49
CA ILE A 594 23.58 3.14 1.20
C ILE A 594 22.23 2.60 0.72
N ASP A 595 21.24 2.64 1.61
CA ASP A 595 19.86 2.32 1.29
C ASP A 595 19.07 3.61 0.98
N TYR A 596 18.42 3.67 -0.18
CA TYR A 596 17.59 4.79 -0.61
C TYR A 596 16.35 4.29 -1.37
N LEU A 597 15.14 4.73 -0.98
CA LEU A 597 13.87 4.32 -1.59
C LEU A 597 13.70 2.81 -1.83
N ASN A 598 14.00 1.96 -0.85
CA ASN A 598 13.95 0.49 -0.96
C ASN A 598 14.90 -0.07 -2.04
N ILE A 599 16.03 0.61 -2.27
CA ILE A 599 17.12 0.19 -3.14
C ILE A 599 18.40 0.18 -2.30
N TYR A 600 19.14 -0.91 -2.38
CA TYR A 600 20.51 -0.95 -1.88
C TYR A 600 21.43 -0.51 -3.02
N VAL A 601 22.21 0.53 -2.79
CA VAL A 601 23.15 1.10 -3.74
C VAL A 601 24.56 0.91 -3.21
N GLU A 602 25.47 0.40 -4.04
CA GLU A 602 26.86 0.15 -3.68
C GLU A 602 27.79 0.54 -4.82
N ASN A 603 28.92 1.14 -4.47
CA ASN A 603 30.01 1.44 -5.36
C ASN A 603 31.08 0.34 -5.25
N ARG A 604 31.09 -0.58 -6.20
CA ARG A 604 32.08 -1.65 -6.30
C ARG A 604 33.25 -1.20 -7.17
N ILE A 605 34.14 -0.40 -6.59
CA ILE A 605 35.38 0.04 -7.23
C ILE A 605 35.07 0.76 -8.58
N GLY A 606 34.15 1.72 -8.54
CA GLY A 606 33.76 2.51 -9.72
C GLY A 606 32.68 1.85 -10.58
N GLN A 607 32.16 0.69 -10.16
CA GLN A 607 31.02 0.04 -10.80
C GLN A 607 29.78 0.16 -9.91
N LEU A 608 28.67 0.60 -10.51
CA LEU A 608 27.40 0.71 -9.81
C LEU A 608 26.81 -0.70 -9.61
N TYR A 609 26.61 -1.07 -8.36
CA TYR A 609 25.82 -2.23 -7.97
C TYR A 609 24.54 -1.77 -7.28
N THR A 610 23.41 -2.29 -7.74
CA THR A 610 22.10 -2.06 -7.12
C THR A 610 21.29 -3.34 -7.04
N ARG A 611 20.45 -3.43 -6.01
CA ARG A 611 19.45 -4.49 -5.81
C ARG A 611 18.24 -3.95 -5.04
N VAL A 612 17.14 -4.69 -5.06
CA VAL A 612 15.99 -4.39 -4.20
C VAL A 612 16.40 -4.53 -2.73
N TYR A 613 16.08 -3.52 -1.93
CA TYR A 613 16.26 -3.53 -0.48
C TYR A 613 14.90 -3.69 0.20
N HIS A 614 14.81 -4.70 1.06
CA HIS A 614 13.64 -4.95 1.90
C HIS A 614 14.01 -4.65 3.35
N PRO A 615 13.62 -3.47 3.89
CA PRO A 615 13.87 -3.12 5.28
C PRO A 615 13.43 -4.21 6.25
N HIS A 616 14.23 -4.41 7.31
CA HIS A 616 13.84 -5.29 8.41
C HIS A 616 12.50 -4.82 8.99
N GLY A 617 11.55 -5.75 9.12
CA GLY A 617 10.23 -5.42 9.63
C GLY A 617 9.30 -4.73 8.63
N GLN A 618 9.57 -4.64 7.32
CA GLN A 618 8.56 -4.28 6.31
C GLN A 618 7.69 -5.48 5.90
N SER A 619 6.37 -5.27 5.68
CA SER A 619 5.47 -6.39 5.35
C SER A 619 5.88 -6.97 4.03
N LYS A 620 6.21 -8.25 4.08
CA LYS A 620 6.54 -9.07 2.92
C LYS A 620 5.29 -9.63 2.26
N LEU A 621 4.12 -9.36 2.85
CA LEU A 621 2.84 -9.86 2.37
C LEU A 621 2.22 -8.84 1.43
N ILE A 622 1.96 -9.33 0.24
CA ILE A 622 1.29 -8.62 -0.83
C ILE A 622 -0.21 -8.81 -0.66
N LEU A 623 -1.00 -7.97 -1.36
CA LEU A 623 -2.45 -8.12 -1.53
C LEU A 623 -2.83 -9.63 -1.59
N PRO A 624 -3.57 -10.16 -0.61
CA PRO A 624 -3.93 -11.59 -0.58
C PRO A 624 -4.64 -12.01 -1.85
N TYR A 625 -4.41 -13.22 -2.35
CA TYR A 625 -5.20 -13.76 -3.45
C TYR A 625 -6.60 -14.08 -2.94
N VAL A 626 -7.59 -13.46 -3.57
CA VAL A 626 -8.99 -13.66 -3.20
C VAL A 626 -9.78 -14.10 -4.41
N VAL A 627 -10.40 -15.28 -4.28
CA VAL A 627 -11.37 -15.75 -5.26
C VAL A 627 -12.49 -14.72 -5.40
N GLY A 628 -12.67 -14.19 -6.62
CA GLY A 628 -13.69 -13.18 -6.94
C GLY A 628 -13.19 -11.73 -7.01
N HIS A 629 -11.97 -11.42 -6.55
CA HIS A 629 -11.37 -10.11 -6.80
C HIS A 629 -10.93 -9.95 -8.27
N PRO A 630 -10.90 -8.72 -8.80
CA PRO A 630 -10.44 -8.48 -10.17
C PRO A 630 -8.99 -8.96 -10.35
N LYS A 631 -8.83 -10.04 -11.15
CA LYS A 631 -7.51 -10.62 -11.49
C LYS A 631 -6.53 -9.57 -12.04
N MET A 632 -7.05 -8.50 -12.64
CA MET A 632 -6.25 -7.39 -13.17
C MET A 632 -5.40 -6.69 -12.10
N ASN A 633 -5.92 -6.45 -10.90
CA ASN A 633 -5.15 -5.73 -9.86
C ASN A 633 -3.97 -6.57 -9.36
N HIS A 634 -4.21 -7.85 -9.12
CA HIS A 634 -3.19 -8.84 -8.77
C HIS A 634 -2.12 -8.95 -9.85
N ARG A 635 -2.55 -9.02 -11.13
CA ARG A 635 -1.68 -9.06 -12.29
C ARG A 635 -0.84 -7.80 -12.43
N HIS A 636 -1.45 -6.61 -12.42
CA HIS A 636 -0.73 -5.35 -12.55
C HIS A 636 0.32 -5.20 -11.46
N TRP A 637 -0.05 -5.47 -10.20
CA TRP A 637 0.89 -5.41 -9.10
C TRP A 637 2.09 -6.36 -9.32
N PHE A 638 1.85 -7.63 -9.65
CA PHE A 638 2.92 -8.62 -9.82
C PHE A 638 3.82 -8.31 -11.01
N GLN A 639 3.23 -7.94 -12.16
CA GLN A 639 3.97 -7.54 -13.35
C GLN A 639 4.80 -6.29 -13.11
N SER A 640 4.25 -5.28 -12.41
CA SER A 640 4.99 -4.08 -12.03
C SER A 640 6.14 -4.40 -11.06
N ALA A 641 5.96 -5.35 -10.13
CA ALA A 641 7.02 -5.79 -9.23
C ALA A 641 8.16 -6.48 -9.98
N LEU A 642 7.86 -7.32 -10.97
CA LEU A 642 8.88 -7.95 -11.82
C LEU A 642 9.64 -6.93 -12.67
N ILE A 643 8.93 -5.98 -13.31
CA ILE A 643 9.56 -4.91 -14.09
C ILE A 643 10.47 -4.06 -13.19
N ARG A 644 9.99 -3.70 -11.99
CA ARG A 644 10.79 -3.01 -10.98
C ARG A 644 12.04 -3.81 -10.63
N ALA A 645 11.93 -5.11 -10.38
CA ALA A 645 13.07 -5.95 -10.05
C ALA A 645 14.15 -5.92 -11.15
N VAL A 646 13.76 -5.98 -12.43
CA VAL A 646 14.72 -5.87 -13.54
C VAL A 646 15.40 -4.50 -13.60
N GLN A 647 14.66 -3.42 -13.35
CA GLN A 647 15.23 -2.06 -13.34
C GLN A 647 16.24 -1.90 -12.21
N LEU A 648 15.89 -2.37 -11.01
CA LEU A 648 16.68 -2.16 -9.80
C LEU A 648 17.88 -3.11 -9.68
N CYS A 649 17.76 -4.38 -10.08
CA CYS A 649 18.84 -5.36 -9.89
C CYS A 649 19.89 -5.27 -11.00
N THR A 650 21.15 -5.11 -10.63
CA THR A 650 22.29 -5.11 -11.58
C THR A 650 22.73 -6.52 -11.96
N LEU A 651 22.74 -7.44 -11.00
CA LEU A 651 23.06 -8.84 -11.24
C LEU A 651 21.79 -9.66 -11.46
N TYR A 652 21.88 -10.65 -12.35
CA TYR A 652 20.84 -11.63 -12.59
C TYR A 652 20.50 -12.41 -11.31
N GLU A 653 21.50 -12.73 -10.49
CA GLU A 653 21.29 -13.49 -9.25
C GLU A 653 20.38 -12.73 -8.28
N ASP A 654 20.56 -11.41 -8.14
CA ASP A 654 19.68 -10.58 -7.30
C ASP A 654 18.26 -10.49 -7.87
N PHE A 655 18.13 -10.38 -9.20
CA PHE A 655 16.82 -10.43 -9.85
C PHE A 655 16.13 -11.78 -9.64
N TYR A 656 16.87 -12.88 -9.73
CA TYR A 656 16.36 -14.22 -9.50
C TYR A 656 15.91 -14.39 -8.04
N ARG A 657 16.71 -13.92 -7.08
CA ARG A 657 16.33 -13.90 -5.65
C ARG A 657 15.08 -13.06 -5.42
N GLU A 658 14.93 -11.92 -6.09
CA GLU A 658 13.71 -11.10 -6.02
C GLU A 658 12.50 -11.80 -6.65
N CYS A 659 12.67 -12.51 -7.78
CA CYS A 659 11.60 -13.32 -8.36
C CYS A 659 11.12 -14.42 -7.41
N LEU A 660 12.06 -15.12 -6.76
CA LEU A 660 11.74 -16.11 -5.73
C LEU A 660 11.04 -15.45 -4.55
N TYR A 661 11.53 -14.30 -4.10
CA TYR A 661 10.88 -13.54 -3.04
C TYR A 661 9.42 -13.20 -3.39
N LEU A 662 9.15 -12.69 -4.59
CA LEU A 662 7.80 -12.38 -5.06
C LEU A 662 6.93 -13.63 -5.18
N GLN A 663 7.48 -14.74 -5.69
CA GLN A 663 6.76 -16.01 -5.81
C GLN A 663 6.37 -16.56 -4.43
N MET A 664 7.31 -16.58 -3.48
CA MET A 664 7.05 -17.02 -2.11
C MET A 664 6.05 -16.12 -1.40
N SER A 665 6.15 -14.81 -1.62
CA SER A 665 5.18 -13.86 -1.08
C SER A 665 3.77 -14.11 -1.63
N CYS A 666 3.65 -14.40 -2.92
CA CYS A 666 2.39 -14.82 -3.53
C CYS A 666 1.88 -16.13 -2.91
N PHE A 667 2.71 -17.15 -2.71
CA PHE A 667 2.26 -18.39 -2.07
C PHE A 667 1.71 -18.18 -0.67
N VAL A 668 2.42 -17.40 0.15
CA VAL A 668 1.98 -17.10 1.52
C VAL A 668 0.70 -16.24 1.49
N SER A 669 0.55 -15.37 0.50
CA SER A 669 -0.66 -14.59 0.26
C SER A 669 -1.80 -15.40 -0.39
N GLY A 670 -1.66 -16.71 -0.61
CA GLY A 670 -2.72 -17.61 -1.08
C GLY A 670 -2.87 -17.74 -2.60
N TYR A 671 -1.90 -17.26 -3.37
CA TYR A 671 -1.89 -17.41 -4.82
C TYR A 671 -1.53 -18.86 -5.20
N SER A 672 -2.09 -19.37 -6.30
CA SER A 672 -1.74 -20.71 -6.80
C SER A 672 -0.47 -20.67 -7.64
N ASP A 673 0.30 -21.77 -7.64
CA ASP A 673 1.51 -21.92 -8.47
C ASP A 673 1.22 -21.77 -9.96
N LYS A 674 0.11 -22.35 -10.41
CA LYS A 674 -0.38 -22.18 -11.78
C LYS A 674 -0.57 -20.71 -12.16
N TRP A 675 -1.05 -19.88 -11.23
CA TRP A 675 -1.24 -18.45 -11.47
C TRP A 675 0.10 -17.71 -11.54
N THR A 676 1.00 -17.97 -10.58
CA THR A 676 2.33 -17.33 -10.58
C THR A 676 3.14 -17.71 -11.81
N GLU A 677 3.14 -18.98 -12.18
CA GLU A 677 3.86 -19.48 -13.35
C GLU A 677 3.31 -18.88 -14.65
N TYR A 678 1.99 -18.78 -14.77
CA TYR A 678 1.33 -18.11 -15.89
C TYR A 678 1.74 -16.63 -16.00
N GLU A 679 1.75 -15.89 -14.89
CA GLU A 679 2.14 -14.47 -14.92
C GLU A 679 3.62 -14.28 -15.21
N PHE A 680 4.51 -15.14 -14.69
CA PHE A 680 5.90 -15.14 -15.12
C PHE A 680 6.02 -15.43 -16.62
N LYS A 681 5.28 -16.40 -17.16
CA LYS A 681 5.30 -16.70 -18.60
C LYS A 681 4.92 -15.45 -19.40
N LYS A 682 3.84 -14.77 -19.01
CA LYS A 682 3.38 -13.51 -19.63
C LYS A 682 4.42 -12.39 -19.55
N PHE A 683 5.18 -12.31 -18.45
CA PHE A 683 6.27 -11.37 -18.31
C PHE A 683 7.38 -11.63 -19.35
N TYR A 684 7.86 -12.87 -19.47
CA TYR A 684 8.90 -13.23 -20.44
C TYR A 684 8.42 -13.11 -21.90
N GLU A 685 7.16 -13.47 -22.18
CA GLU A 685 6.50 -13.27 -23.48
C GLU A 685 6.49 -11.77 -23.85
N TYR A 686 6.09 -10.90 -22.91
CA TYR A 686 6.00 -9.44 -23.15
C TYR A 686 7.35 -8.82 -23.54
N PHE A 687 8.45 -9.35 -23.03
CA PHE A 687 9.81 -8.90 -23.36
C PHE A 687 10.47 -9.71 -24.49
N ASN A 688 9.75 -10.63 -25.14
CA ASN A 688 10.26 -11.51 -26.20
C ASN A 688 11.52 -12.31 -25.78
N ILE A 689 11.53 -12.82 -24.54
CA ILE A 689 12.66 -13.56 -23.95
C ILE A 689 12.22 -14.90 -23.34
N GLU A 690 11.08 -15.43 -23.75
CA GLU A 690 10.52 -16.70 -23.26
C GLU A 690 11.51 -17.86 -23.38
N THR A 691 12.24 -17.93 -24.51
CA THR A 691 13.26 -18.95 -24.78
C THR A 691 14.42 -18.93 -23.78
N TYR A 692 14.68 -17.79 -23.15
CA TYR A 692 15.78 -17.60 -22.21
C TYR A 692 15.37 -17.78 -20.74
N ARG A 693 14.09 -18.04 -20.45
CA ARG A 693 13.57 -18.19 -19.08
C ARG A 693 14.42 -19.14 -18.21
N PHE A 694 14.85 -20.27 -18.78
CA PHE A 694 15.57 -21.32 -18.05
C PHE A 694 17.09 -21.27 -18.23
N HIS A 695 17.60 -20.43 -19.14
CA HIS A 695 19.04 -20.29 -19.47
C HIS A 695 19.50 -18.84 -19.41
N MET A 696 18.83 -18.04 -18.58
CA MET A 696 19.18 -16.64 -18.42
C MET A 696 20.55 -16.54 -17.76
N ASN A 697 21.46 -15.82 -18.41
CA ASN A 697 22.78 -15.50 -17.87
C ASN A 697 22.91 -13.98 -17.72
N GLN A 698 24.00 -13.55 -17.08
CA GLN A 698 24.26 -12.13 -16.81
C GLN A 698 24.20 -11.28 -18.10
N THR A 699 24.78 -11.76 -19.21
CA THR A 699 24.83 -11.01 -20.48
C THR A 699 23.44 -10.81 -21.09
N ILE A 700 22.60 -11.84 -21.12
CA ILE A 700 21.23 -11.74 -21.65
C ILE A 700 20.39 -10.82 -20.75
N TYR A 701 20.55 -10.96 -19.43
CA TYR A 701 19.87 -10.12 -18.44
C TYR A 701 20.23 -8.64 -18.58
N GLU A 702 21.51 -8.32 -18.77
CA GLU A 702 21.98 -6.95 -19.01
C GLU A 702 21.36 -6.32 -20.26
N GLN A 703 21.20 -7.10 -21.34
CA GLN A 703 20.54 -6.63 -22.55
C GLN A 703 19.05 -6.31 -22.30
N LEU A 704 18.34 -7.18 -21.56
CA LEU A 704 16.95 -6.93 -21.15
C LEU A 704 16.85 -5.65 -20.31
N ARG A 705 17.69 -5.55 -19.28
CA ARG A 705 17.71 -4.40 -18.36
C ARG A 705 18.00 -3.11 -19.10
N ARG A 706 18.99 -3.10 -20.00
CA ARG A 706 19.33 -1.92 -20.80
C ARG A 706 18.19 -1.49 -21.72
N ARG A 707 17.51 -2.44 -22.39
CA ARG A 707 16.33 -2.13 -23.22
C ARG A 707 15.21 -1.49 -22.40
N LEU A 708 14.99 -1.99 -21.18
CA LEU A 708 13.99 -1.46 -20.26
C LEU A 708 14.32 -0.03 -19.80
N LEU A 709 15.56 0.24 -19.41
CA LEU A 709 15.99 1.58 -19.00
C LEU A 709 15.85 2.58 -20.16
N ILE A 710 16.28 2.21 -21.37
CA ILE A 710 16.13 3.06 -22.56
C ILE A 710 14.65 3.32 -22.90
N ARG A 711 13.79 2.29 -22.81
CA ARG A 711 12.36 2.45 -23.07
C ARG A 711 11.72 3.45 -22.09
N ASN A 712 12.12 3.40 -20.82
CA ASN A 712 11.62 4.35 -19.82
C ASN A 712 12.12 5.78 -20.07
N ASP A 713 13.37 5.97 -20.52
CA ASP A 713 13.88 7.30 -20.95
C ASP A 713 12.93 7.91 -21.98
N THR A 714 12.56 7.14 -23.01
CA THR A 714 11.66 7.62 -24.07
C THR A 714 10.20 7.84 -23.64
N GLN A 715 9.77 7.27 -22.50
CA GLN A 715 8.42 7.41 -21.96
C GLN A 715 8.30 8.56 -20.95
N CYS A 716 9.32 8.80 -20.12
CA CYS A 716 9.36 9.91 -19.16
C CYS A 716 9.13 11.27 -19.85
N ASP A 717 9.71 11.46 -21.03
CA ASP A 717 9.56 12.67 -21.86
C ASP A 717 8.11 12.89 -22.36
N LYS A 718 7.31 11.81 -22.52
CA LYS A 718 5.91 11.89 -22.97
C LYS A 718 4.92 12.03 -21.82
N SER A 719 5.22 11.42 -20.68
CA SER A 719 4.32 11.43 -19.51
C SER A 719 4.13 12.81 -18.87
N LEU A 720 5.09 13.73 -19.02
CA LEU A 720 4.97 15.11 -18.54
C LEU A 720 3.97 15.93 -19.39
N GLN A 721 3.91 15.71 -20.71
CA GLN A 721 2.86 16.29 -21.56
C GLN A 721 1.46 15.68 -21.28
N GLU A 722 1.40 14.41 -20.86
CA GLU A 722 0.11 13.75 -20.57
C GLU A 722 -0.46 14.07 -19.18
N LEU A 723 0.36 14.48 -18.21
CA LEU A 723 -0.12 14.84 -16.87
C LEU A 723 -0.94 16.14 -16.89
N ASP A 724 -0.63 17.07 -17.80
CA ASP A 724 -1.46 18.26 -18.05
C ASP A 724 -2.78 17.94 -18.78
N LEU A 725 -2.78 16.92 -19.63
CA LEU A 725 -3.99 16.40 -20.30
C LEU A 725 -4.87 15.54 -19.38
N LYS A 726 -4.36 15.08 -18.23
CA LYS A 726 -5.11 14.29 -17.23
C LYS A 726 -5.79 15.13 -16.15
N SER A 727 -5.88 16.45 -16.32
CA SER A 727 -6.83 17.26 -15.56
C SER A 727 -8.28 16.79 -15.84
N ASN A 728 -9.19 16.97 -14.89
CA ASN A 728 -10.63 16.66 -15.01
C ASN A 728 -11.34 17.28 -16.24
N LYS A 729 -10.62 18.04 -17.09
CA LYS A 729 -11.11 18.63 -18.34
C LYS A 729 -11.36 17.59 -19.44
N TYR A 730 -10.62 16.47 -19.48
CA TYR A 730 -10.71 15.48 -20.58
C TYR A 730 -11.46 14.17 -20.22
N PHE A 731 -11.73 13.88 -18.96
CA PHE A 731 -12.42 12.64 -18.56
C PHE A 731 -13.72 12.92 -17.81
N LEU A 732 -14.81 12.28 -18.23
CA LEU A 732 -16.04 12.17 -17.44
C LEU A 732 -15.94 10.90 -16.59
N ARG A 733 -15.64 11.09 -15.30
CA ARG A 733 -15.41 10.00 -14.35
C ARG A 733 -16.69 9.67 -13.60
N PHE A 734 -17.08 8.41 -13.65
CA PHE A 734 -18.18 7.83 -12.89
C PHE A 734 -17.65 6.71 -12.03
N HIS A 735 -18.30 6.49 -10.89
CA HIS A 735 -18.00 5.33 -10.07
C HIS A 735 -19.26 4.72 -9.47
N TYR A 736 -19.21 3.42 -9.22
CA TYR A 736 -20.25 2.69 -8.52
C TYR A 736 -19.63 1.65 -7.59
N PRO A 737 -20.28 1.36 -6.47
CA PRO A 737 -19.81 0.32 -5.58
C PRO A 737 -20.02 -1.07 -6.20
N TYR A 738 -18.98 -1.90 -6.13
CA TYR A 738 -18.98 -3.26 -6.64
C TYR A 738 -18.50 -4.24 -5.58
N HIS A 739 -19.31 -5.28 -5.40
CA HIS A 739 -19.10 -6.34 -4.42
C HIS A 739 -18.78 -7.66 -5.12
N TYR A 740 -19.72 -8.16 -5.92
CA TYR A 740 -19.60 -9.45 -6.59
C TYR A 740 -20.40 -9.51 -7.88
N GLY A 741 -19.93 -10.30 -8.87
CA GLY A 741 -20.61 -10.53 -10.15
C GLY A 741 -19.84 -10.05 -11.39
N TYR A 742 -20.37 -10.30 -12.57
CA TYR A 742 -19.69 -9.90 -13.81
C TYR A 742 -19.94 -8.43 -14.15
N HIS A 743 -19.22 -7.53 -13.48
CA HIS A 743 -19.35 -6.08 -13.61
C HIS A 743 -19.07 -5.54 -15.03
N ARG A 744 -18.24 -6.23 -15.83
CA ARG A 744 -17.88 -5.80 -17.20
C ARG A 744 -19.08 -5.67 -18.13
N LYS A 745 -20.09 -6.54 -18.00
CA LYS A 745 -21.30 -6.46 -18.83
C LYS A 745 -22.04 -5.14 -18.59
N PHE A 746 -22.19 -4.77 -17.31
CA PHE A 746 -22.77 -3.48 -16.96
C PHE A 746 -21.91 -2.33 -17.47
N GLU A 747 -20.58 -2.40 -17.31
CA GLU A 747 -19.67 -1.34 -17.78
C GLU A 747 -19.77 -1.14 -19.29
N GLU A 748 -19.72 -2.22 -20.08
CA GLU A 748 -19.89 -2.19 -21.54
C GLU A 748 -21.22 -1.53 -21.93
N LYS A 749 -22.31 -1.94 -21.30
CA LYS A 749 -23.64 -1.37 -21.56
C LYS A 749 -23.77 0.07 -21.10
N PHE A 750 -23.17 0.44 -19.97
CA PHE A 750 -23.10 1.81 -19.51
C PHE A 750 -22.36 2.69 -20.52
N TYR A 751 -21.19 2.24 -21.01
CA TYR A 751 -20.45 2.96 -22.04
C TYR A 751 -21.25 3.07 -23.34
N GLU A 752 -21.96 2.01 -23.74
CA GLU A 752 -22.85 2.01 -24.91
C GLU A 752 -23.96 3.07 -24.77
N ILE A 753 -24.74 3.02 -23.68
CA ILE A 753 -25.87 3.95 -23.42
C ILE A 753 -25.37 5.39 -23.33
N LEU A 754 -24.29 5.64 -22.58
CA LEU A 754 -23.86 7.01 -22.32
C LEU A 754 -23.06 7.60 -23.50
N SER A 755 -22.29 6.79 -24.24
CA SER A 755 -21.60 7.27 -25.45
C SER A 755 -22.57 7.56 -26.59
N THR A 756 -23.61 6.75 -26.78
CA THR A 756 -24.68 7.02 -27.76
C THR A 756 -25.44 8.29 -27.40
N PHE A 757 -25.79 8.46 -26.13
CA PHE A 757 -26.36 9.70 -25.63
C PHE A 757 -25.46 10.92 -25.88
N MET A 758 -24.17 10.85 -25.51
CA MET A 758 -23.23 11.96 -25.71
C MET A 758 -23.04 12.33 -27.19
N LYS A 759 -23.07 11.37 -28.12
CA LYS A 759 -22.98 11.65 -29.57
C LYS A 759 -24.15 12.51 -30.06
N ASN A 760 -25.34 12.31 -29.50
CA ASN A 760 -26.55 13.03 -29.88
C ASN A 760 -26.71 14.39 -29.17
N HIS A 761 -25.81 14.74 -28.25
CA HIS A 761 -25.84 16.00 -27.50
C HIS A 761 -24.58 16.84 -27.73
N PRO A 762 -24.64 17.86 -28.61
CA PRO A 762 -23.48 18.67 -29.01
C PRO A 762 -22.75 19.38 -27.85
N GLN A 763 -23.46 19.67 -26.75
CA GLN A 763 -22.88 20.28 -25.54
C GLN A 763 -21.97 19.32 -24.75
N LEU A 764 -22.17 18.01 -24.89
CA LEU A 764 -21.35 16.96 -24.27
C LEU A 764 -20.22 16.48 -25.19
N SER A 765 -20.44 16.48 -26.52
CA SER A 765 -19.48 15.99 -27.52
C SER A 765 -18.40 17.00 -27.92
N SER A 766 -18.62 18.30 -27.75
CA SER A 766 -17.73 19.39 -28.21
C SER A 766 -16.33 19.42 -27.58
N ASN A 767 -16.04 18.61 -26.55
CA ASN A 767 -14.79 18.68 -25.78
C ASN A 767 -13.87 17.44 -25.88
N GLN A 768 -14.08 16.51 -26.81
CA GLN A 768 -13.27 15.27 -26.95
C GLN A 768 -13.07 14.50 -25.62
N ARG A 769 -14.07 14.51 -24.72
CA ARG A 769 -13.93 13.90 -23.39
C ARG A 769 -14.10 12.39 -23.44
N LYS A 770 -13.21 11.67 -22.78
CA LYS A 770 -13.29 10.21 -22.61
C LYS A 770 -14.12 9.86 -21.39
N LEU A 771 -15.02 8.89 -21.51
CA LEU A 771 -15.76 8.33 -20.38
C LEU A 771 -14.87 7.36 -19.61
N LEU A 772 -14.97 7.40 -18.28
CA LEU A 772 -14.32 6.43 -17.39
C LEU A 772 -15.30 6.06 -16.28
N LEU A 773 -15.77 4.82 -16.28
CA LEU A 773 -16.54 4.22 -15.19
C LEU A 773 -15.62 3.31 -14.37
N THR A 774 -15.58 3.50 -13.05
CA THR A 774 -14.76 2.70 -12.14
C THR A 774 -15.59 2.02 -11.06
N ALA A 775 -15.43 0.70 -10.94
CA ALA A 775 -15.98 -0.09 -9.85
C ALA A 775 -15.15 0.08 -8.55
N HIS A 776 -15.80 0.45 -7.44
CA HIS A 776 -15.15 0.59 -6.13
C HIS A 776 -15.57 -0.52 -5.16
N HIS A 777 -14.59 -1.17 -4.53
CA HIS A 777 -14.86 -2.03 -3.38
C HIS A 777 -15.04 -1.17 -2.13
N LEU A 778 -16.23 -1.19 -1.53
CA LEU A 778 -16.58 -0.30 -0.42
C LEU A 778 -15.98 -0.69 0.94
N PHE A 779 -15.56 -1.94 1.14
CA PHE A 779 -15.17 -2.44 2.46
C PHE A 779 -13.77 -3.03 2.48
N SER A 780 -13.10 -2.75 3.58
CA SER A 780 -11.80 -3.28 3.95
C SER A 780 -11.91 -3.82 5.39
N LEU A 781 -11.16 -4.86 5.77
CA LEU A 781 -11.10 -5.32 7.18
C LEU A 781 -10.75 -4.15 8.11
N ASN A 782 -9.96 -3.19 7.64
CA ASN A 782 -9.68 -1.95 8.36
C ASN A 782 -10.97 -1.19 8.67
N THR A 783 -11.79 -0.90 7.66
CA THR A 783 -13.07 -0.21 7.85
C THR A 783 -13.99 -0.93 8.85
N LEU A 784 -13.91 -2.26 8.93
CA LEU A 784 -14.76 -3.07 9.80
C LEU A 784 -14.20 -3.25 11.22
N LEU A 785 -12.88 -3.31 11.39
CA LEU A 785 -12.24 -3.67 12.66
C LEU A 785 -11.53 -2.53 13.36
N THR A 786 -11.01 -1.54 12.63
CA THR A 786 -10.35 -0.39 13.28
C THR A 786 -11.39 0.55 13.84
N GLN A 787 -11.04 1.24 14.93
CA GLN A 787 -11.87 2.31 15.46
C GLN A 787 -12.29 3.25 14.34
N GLN A 788 -13.58 3.62 14.36
CA GLN A 788 -14.09 4.59 13.40
C GLN A 788 -13.33 5.90 13.60
N LYS A 789 -12.97 6.53 12.50
CA LYS A 789 -12.28 7.81 12.55
C LYS A 789 -13.18 8.82 13.29
N PRO A 790 -12.62 9.67 14.15
CA PRO A 790 -13.40 10.64 14.89
C PRO A 790 -14.16 11.52 13.90
N VAL A 791 -15.48 11.65 14.09
CA VAL A 791 -16.28 12.54 13.26
C VAL A 791 -17.03 13.52 14.14
N CYS A 792 -16.64 14.78 14.07
CA CYS A 792 -17.38 15.86 14.69
C CYS A 792 -18.69 16.09 13.92
N GLU A 793 -19.83 15.91 14.61
CA GLU A 793 -21.16 15.99 13.99
C GLU A 793 -21.69 17.42 13.85
N LEU A 794 -20.99 18.41 14.43
CA LEU A 794 -21.38 19.83 14.39
C LEU A 794 -21.66 20.37 12.99
N LEU A 795 -20.96 19.87 11.96
CA LEU A 795 -21.13 20.30 10.56
C LEU A 795 -21.70 19.20 9.65
N LYS A 796 -22.10 18.04 10.20
CA LYS A 796 -22.81 17.04 9.41
C LYS A 796 -24.25 17.48 9.19
N GLN A 797 -24.80 17.13 8.01
CA GLN A 797 -26.25 17.06 7.87
C GLN A 797 -26.79 16.00 8.85
N PRO A 798 -27.95 16.21 9.50
CA PRO A 798 -28.72 15.08 9.99
C PRO A 798 -28.99 14.19 8.78
N THR A 799 -28.48 12.96 8.80
CA THR A 799 -28.92 11.96 7.84
C THR A 799 -30.42 11.79 8.05
N GLU A 800 -31.23 12.22 7.08
CA GLU A 800 -32.62 11.76 7.01
C GLU A 800 -32.58 10.22 7.04
N ILE A 801 -33.23 9.69 8.07
CA ILE A 801 -33.28 8.28 8.48
C ILE A 801 -33.80 7.40 7.33
#